data_AF-A0A0N8PUF7-F1
#
_entry.id   AF-A0A0N8PUF7-F1
#
_cell.length_a   1.000
_cell.length_b   1.000
_cell.length_c   1.000
_cell.angle_alpha   90.00
_cell.angle_beta   90.00
_cell.angle_gamma   90.00
#
_symmetry.space_group_name_H-M   'P 1'
#
loop_
_entity.id
_entity.type
_entity.pdbx_description
1 polymer ?
#
loop_
_entity_poly.entity_id
_entity_poly.type
_entity_poly.pdbx_seq_one_letter_code
_entity_poly.pdbx_strand_id
1 'polypeptide(L)'
;MGTKTVTATKLALAGLLLSLPAAGPFASGTAKGERSGPLVLPPVRKLPEAYASLYSQTLLAWHEQGWKDAPSDADRLPGSRYKSASPDVTVRADALQGKSGVVQVPQPKAWVEYEIDAPQDGLYQLELTVLPGEASSGPVQIGVKVDGGFPYFEAKNIQIPRKWKDSVYPPKLNEHGDQIRPSQQELPEWGVRLLTDAKFTSPDPLRFRLAKGRHTIRLESVLEPFALAEIAVKAPRPLPAYEQAADGWKGLPNGAEPGWLLTVEAEQMSAKSDPSVQVQASNDNLASPASDGRQIYNTMGGARWSRGGQSAEWTFDVPKDGLYYIHFEYLQNFTKDVISFREIRIDGQVPFRELQSYPFPYSRKWNVGALQDDKGEPFAFYFRQGTHRIGLTAAPSPTTPVRESLQSIADGYQEINRQVAMVTGIKNRNMVDQNRDWNLAETMPDVASKLRALADRLQEQVDRLQGLYGNSLQGAEGLRSVIFDLRNMAENPDLLSKRPPEMHAQNLEKITSFIDSLGRQPLTLDRIFISSSPERPVEPPGTLTVVGDLVGNFFRTFSPNYHYYGRRDPDGIDVWVNRGRDYVALMQQLADESFTAKTGIKVNVNLMPNPGQLILSNSAGREPDVALGIAEGTPADFAMRNSLVNLSEFPDFAGVSEQFQPGTLIPFTYDGSVYALPETVALNVLFYRTDILKSIGLKPPDTWDDLYGMLPTLQQKGYNFYFAKLNYVPIFLQNGASFYTEDGLNSGLNSREAFNAFKQWTELFTVYGLPTEVPSFYMHFRSGDMPVGIADYNTYMQLLVAAPELAGSWEIAPIPGVKREDGTVVRWSGGNLSSGMIFRSSERRQDAWEFLKWWTSTETQSRFGSEIELLNGVEFRWNTANVEAFKKLPWPEKESKAILDQWKWYKEMPNVPGGYFTPRELNFAWTRTVLQNQNYREMLEKAVFQIDSELKRKQREFGFVDKQGSIVRKLKVPDIKQPSEGAGKP
;
A
#
# COMPACT_ATOMS: atom_id res chain seq x y z
N MET A 1 48.54 -42.36 17.99
CA MET A 1 48.68 -40.92 17.72
C MET A 1 47.29 -40.32 17.73
N GLY A 2 46.92 -39.63 18.80
CA GLY A 2 45.56 -39.16 19.04
C GLY A 2 45.53 -37.73 19.55
N THR A 3 44.38 -37.10 19.28
CA THR A 3 43.78 -35.92 19.93
C THR A 3 44.49 -34.57 19.86
N LYS A 4 44.11 -33.74 18.88
CA LYS A 4 44.01 -32.27 19.01
C LYS A 4 42.97 -31.69 18.06
N THR A 5 41.76 -31.40 18.57
CA THR A 5 40.89 -30.27 18.17
C THR A 5 39.61 -30.26 19.01
N VAL A 6 39.72 -29.81 20.27
CA VAL A 6 38.58 -29.31 21.07
C VAL A 6 39.08 -28.16 21.92
N THR A 7 39.24 -26.97 21.35
CA THR A 7 39.37 -25.69 22.11
C THR A 7 39.28 -24.50 21.14
N ALA A 8 38.08 -24.19 20.64
CA ALA A 8 37.81 -22.90 20.00
C ALA A 8 36.35 -22.43 20.13
N THR A 9 35.51 -23.10 20.94
CA THR A 9 34.07 -22.81 21.05
C THR A 9 33.63 -22.62 22.50
N LYS A 10 34.41 -21.86 23.29
CA LYS A 10 34.05 -21.49 24.68
C LYS A 10 34.40 -20.05 25.09
N LEU A 11 34.70 -19.15 24.14
CA LEU A 11 35.18 -17.79 24.48
C LEU A 11 34.46 -16.64 23.77
N ALA A 12 33.21 -16.83 23.34
CA ALA A 12 32.35 -15.76 22.83
C ALA A 12 31.06 -15.55 23.66
N LEU A 13 30.97 -16.17 24.84
CA LEU A 13 29.78 -16.12 25.71
C LEU A 13 30.17 -15.69 27.14
N ALA A 14 30.85 -14.55 27.27
CA ALA A 14 31.20 -13.97 28.58
C ALA A 14 31.32 -12.43 28.58
N GLY A 15 30.70 -11.74 27.59
CA GLY A 15 30.89 -10.31 27.38
C GLY A 15 29.61 -9.48 27.28
N LEU A 16 28.49 -9.92 27.83
CA LEU A 16 27.21 -9.19 27.72
C LEU A 16 26.28 -9.39 28.92
N LEU A 17 26.83 -9.33 30.12
CA LEU A 17 26.09 -9.20 31.38
C LEU A 17 26.98 -8.41 32.33
N LEU A 18 26.82 -7.09 32.39
CA LEU A 18 27.21 -6.21 33.51
C LEU A 18 26.95 -4.73 33.13
N SER A 19 25.76 -4.24 33.47
CA SER A 19 25.51 -2.84 33.89
C SER A 19 24.02 -2.69 34.25
N LEU A 20 23.70 -3.06 35.49
CA LEU A 20 22.46 -2.63 36.14
C LEU A 20 22.84 -1.47 37.07
N PRO A 21 22.33 -0.25 36.90
CA PRO A 21 22.28 0.69 38.01
C PRO A 21 21.12 0.29 38.93
N ALA A 22 21.44 0.14 40.21
CA ALA A 22 20.47 -0.06 41.27
C ALA A 22 19.52 1.14 41.35
N ALA A 23 18.22 0.90 41.23
CA ALA A 23 17.19 1.88 41.55
C ALA A 23 17.07 1.98 43.08
N GLY A 24 17.46 3.12 43.65
CA GLY A 24 17.10 3.50 45.01
C GLY A 24 15.67 4.04 45.08
N PRO A 25 14.99 4.00 46.23
CA PRO A 25 13.63 4.51 46.36
C PRO A 25 13.68 6.03 46.51
N PHE A 26 13.03 6.77 45.61
CA PHE A 26 12.85 8.22 45.81
C PHE A 26 11.43 8.69 45.50
N ALA A 27 10.77 9.05 46.61
CA ALA A 27 9.91 10.21 46.85
C ALA A 27 8.86 10.60 45.80
N SER A 28 7.61 10.39 46.19
CA SER A 28 6.41 11.06 45.68
C SER A 28 6.51 12.58 45.85
N GLY A 29 6.80 13.30 44.77
CA GLY A 29 6.66 14.75 44.69
C GLY A 29 5.34 15.11 44.02
N THR A 30 4.36 15.57 44.79
CA THR A 30 3.10 16.15 44.29
C THR A 30 3.35 17.59 43.81
N ALA A 31 3.50 17.78 42.50
CA ALA A 31 3.48 19.11 41.90
C ALA A 31 2.06 19.43 41.40
N LYS A 32 1.34 20.25 42.18
CA LYS A 32 0.14 20.97 41.74
C LYS A 32 0.56 21.99 40.67
N GLY A 33 0.19 21.74 39.42
CA GLY A 33 0.22 22.73 38.34
C GLY A 33 -1.19 23.22 38.03
N GLU A 34 -1.39 24.53 38.10
CA GLU A 34 -2.66 25.23 37.89
C GLU A 34 -3.25 24.94 36.50
N ARG A 35 -4.57 24.66 36.46
CA ARG A 35 -5.34 24.55 35.22
C ARG A 35 -5.45 25.93 34.56
N SER A 36 -4.72 26.14 33.47
CA SER A 36 -5.10 27.19 32.50
C SER A 36 -6.37 26.76 31.77
N GLY A 37 -7.31 27.70 31.58
CA GLY A 37 -8.63 27.46 30.99
C GLY A 37 -8.59 27.02 29.52
N PRO A 38 -9.76 26.68 28.92
CA PRO A 38 -9.84 26.14 27.57
C PRO A 38 -9.33 27.17 26.56
N LEU A 39 -8.20 26.87 25.91
CA LEU A 39 -7.68 27.65 24.80
C LEU A 39 -8.57 27.42 23.58
N VAL A 40 -9.20 28.49 23.11
CA VAL A 40 -10.02 28.52 21.88
C VAL A 40 -9.10 28.30 20.69
N LEU A 41 -9.41 27.29 19.86
CA LEU A 41 -8.71 26.99 18.62
C LEU A 41 -8.81 28.20 17.66
N PRO A 42 -7.70 28.74 17.12
CA PRO A 42 -7.79 29.65 15.98
C PRO A 42 -8.21 28.87 14.73
N PRO A 43 -8.96 29.48 13.79
CA PRO A 43 -9.48 28.77 12.63
C PRO A 43 -8.34 28.26 11.74
N VAL A 44 -8.32 26.94 11.55
CA VAL A 44 -7.54 26.28 10.50
C VAL A 44 -8.05 26.79 9.14
N ARG A 45 -7.12 26.98 8.21
CA ARG A 45 -7.32 27.34 6.80
C ARG A 45 -8.71 26.92 6.28
N LYS A 46 -9.53 27.89 5.86
CA LYS A 46 -10.53 27.61 4.83
C LYS A 46 -9.75 27.14 3.61
N LEU A 47 -9.78 25.84 3.36
CA LEU A 47 -9.41 25.29 2.06
C LEU A 47 -10.20 26.08 1.00
N PRO A 48 -9.70 26.24 -0.24
CA PRO A 48 -10.45 26.88 -1.32
C PRO A 48 -11.90 26.37 -1.32
N GLU A 49 -12.89 27.22 -1.63
CA GLU A 49 -14.34 26.87 -1.63
C GLU A 49 -14.69 25.58 -2.39
N ALA A 50 -13.78 25.04 -3.21
CA ALA A 50 -13.86 23.76 -3.88
C ALA A 50 -13.62 22.51 -2.99
N TYR A 51 -13.09 22.64 -1.76
CA TYR A 51 -12.87 21.53 -0.84
C TYR A 51 -13.88 21.58 0.31
N ALA A 52 -14.63 20.49 0.49
CA ALA A 52 -15.42 20.29 1.68
C ALA A 52 -14.47 20.18 2.90
N SER A 53 -14.81 20.83 4.01
CA SER A 53 -14.09 20.72 5.28
C SER A 53 -14.08 19.26 5.77
N LEU A 54 -13.09 18.91 6.61
CA LEU A 54 -13.09 17.63 7.31
C LEU A 54 -14.33 17.50 8.21
N TYR A 55 -14.76 16.26 8.45
CA TYR A 55 -15.94 15.96 9.26
C TYR A 55 -15.80 16.54 10.68
N SER A 56 -14.65 16.35 11.32
CA SER A 56 -14.35 16.86 12.66
C SER A 56 -14.55 18.38 12.77
N GLN A 57 -14.02 19.13 11.80
CA GLN A 57 -14.16 20.59 11.71
C GLN A 57 -15.61 21.01 11.45
N THR A 58 -16.29 20.27 10.57
CA THR A 58 -17.68 20.55 10.21
C THR A 58 -18.62 20.30 11.39
N LEU A 59 -18.42 19.19 12.11
CA LEU A 59 -19.18 18.86 13.31
C LEU A 59 -18.97 19.90 14.41
N LEU A 60 -17.72 20.31 14.66
CA LEU A 60 -17.40 21.38 15.60
C LEU A 60 -18.12 22.68 15.21
N ALA A 61 -18.03 23.09 13.94
CA ALA A 61 -18.70 24.30 13.44
C ALA A 61 -20.23 24.22 13.58
N TRP A 62 -20.84 23.06 13.36
CA TRP A 62 -22.28 22.88 13.59
C TRP A 62 -22.64 23.03 15.07
N HIS A 63 -21.85 22.46 15.98
CA HIS A 63 -22.06 22.64 17.42
C HIS A 63 -21.87 24.09 17.86
N GLU A 64 -20.87 24.80 17.34
CA GLU A 64 -20.67 26.24 17.58
C GLU A 64 -21.83 27.08 17.06
N GLN A 65 -22.47 26.66 15.97
CA GLN A 65 -23.70 27.25 15.43
C GLN A 65 -24.96 26.87 16.22
N GLY A 66 -24.83 26.06 17.29
CA GLY A 66 -25.92 25.67 18.17
C GLY A 66 -26.70 24.41 17.74
N TRP A 67 -26.26 23.70 16.70
CA TRP A 67 -26.88 22.43 16.31
C TRP A 67 -26.59 21.34 17.34
N LYS A 68 -27.62 20.54 17.63
CA LYS A 68 -27.57 19.43 18.59
C LYS A 68 -27.95 18.13 17.91
N ASP A 69 -27.55 17.01 18.50
CA ASP A 69 -28.02 15.68 18.10
C ASP A 69 -29.56 15.65 18.16
N ALA A 70 -30.17 15.10 17.12
CA ALA A 70 -31.63 15.02 17.02
C ALA A 70 -32.19 14.15 18.15
N PRO A 71 -33.28 14.57 18.83
CA PRO A 71 -33.83 13.80 19.95
C PRO A 71 -34.68 12.59 19.53
N SER A 72 -35.02 12.44 18.25
CA SER A 72 -35.80 11.31 17.72
C SER A 72 -35.45 10.99 16.27
N ASP A 73 -35.65 9.73 15.88
CA ASP A 73 -35.51 9.27 14.49
C ASP A 73 -36.41 10.09 13.55
N ALA A 74 -36.01 10.19 12.28
CA ALA A 74 -36.80 10.81 11.21
C ALA A 74 -37.50 9.72 10.39
N ASP A 75 -37.15 9.56 9.10
CA ASP A 75 -37.76 8.54 8.24
C ASP A 75 -36.97 7.22 8.17
N ARG A 76 -37.70 6.17 7.82
CA ARG A 76 -37.18 4.87 7.38
C ARG A 76 -37.91 4.48 6.10
N LEU A 77 -37.16 4.31 5.01
CA LEU A 77 -37.70 4.04 3.68
C LEU A 77 -37.12 2.74 3.09
N PRO A 78 -37.95 1.90 2.43
CA PRO A 78 -37.43 0.83 1.58
C PRO A 78 -36.56 1.40 0.46
N GLY A 79 -35.51 0.67 0.07
CA GLY A 79 -34.57 1.10 -0.97
C GLY A 79 -35.26 1.42 -2.31
N SER A 80 -36.33 0.70 -2.64
CA SER A 80 -37.18 0.94 -3.82
C SER A 80 -38.00 2.23 -3.80
N ARG A 81 -38.19 2.89 -2.64
CA ARG A 81 -38.99 4.13 -2.52
C ARG A 81 -38.12 5.38 -2.67
N TYR A 82 -37.39 5.48 -3.78
CA TYR A 82 -36.56 6.64 -4.10
C TYR A 82 -37.35 7.72 -4.87
N LYS A 83 -36.88 8.97 -4.81
CA LYS A 83 -37.43 10.12 -5.56
C LYS A 83 -36.94 10.13 -7.01
N SER A 84 -35.64 9.94 -7.21
CA SER A 84 -35.01 9.83 -8.53
C SER A 84 -33.74 8.98 -8.45
N ALA A 85 -33.28 8.49 -9.60
CA ALA A 85 -32.06 7.68 -9.70
C ALA A 85 -31.41 7.87 -11.09
N SER A 86 -30.15 7.47 -11.23
CA SER A 86 -29.49 7.38 -12.53
C SER A 86 -30.11 6.27 -13.40
N PRO A 87 -30.03 6.36 -14.75
CA PRO A 87 -30.69 5.43 -15.66
C PRO A 87 -30.40 3.94 -15.43
N ASP A 88 -29.20 3.63 -14.92
CA ASP A 88 -28.74 2.25 -14.75
C ASP A 88 -29.23 1.60 -13.44
N VAL A 89 -29.85 2.36 -12.53
CA VAL A 89 -30.39 1.82 -11.27
C VAL A 89 -31.67 1.03 -11.54
N THR A 90 -31.72 -0.19 -11.03
CA THR A 90 -32.87 -1.08 -11.24
C THR A 90 -33.52 -1.47 -9.91
N VAL A 91 -34.84 -1.67 -9.93
CA VAL A 91 -35.59 -2.19 -8.78
C VAL A 91 -35.80 -3.68 -9.02
N ARG A 92 -35.38 -4.52 -8.06
CA ARG A 92 -35.68 -5.96 -8.09
C ARG A 92 -37.11 -6.18 -7.60
N ALA A 93 -37.95 -6.73 -8.47
CA ALA A 93 -39.31 -7.13 -8.12
C ALA A 93 -39.32 -8.35 -7.19
N ASP A 94 -38.40 -9.29 -7.40
CA ASP A 94 -38.23 -10.48 -6.58
C ASP A 94 -37.37 -10.22 -5.33
N ALA A 95 -37.58 -11.01 -4.28
CA ALA A 95 -36.78 -10.91 -3.06
C ALA A 95 -35.32 -11.32 -3.31
N LEU A 96 -34.37 -10.44 -3.02
CA LEU A 96 -32.93 -10.73 -3.08
C LEU A 96 -32.45 -11.18 -1.71
N GLN A 97 -32.06 -12.46 -1.60
CA GLN A 97 -31.70 -13.11 -0.32
C GLN A 97 -32.72 -12.84 0.80
N GLY A 98 -34.02 -12.93 0.49
CA GLY A 98 -35.10 -12.77 1.47
C GLY A 98 -35.52 -11.33 1.78
N LYS A 99 -34.90 -10.31 1.18
CA LYS A 99 -35.34 -8.91 1.28
C LYS A 99 -36.07 -8.47 0.01
N SER A 100 -37.27 -7.89 0.14
CA SER A 100 -38.05 -7.30 -0.96
C SER A 100 -37.85 -5.78 -1.04
N GLY A 101 -38.26 -5.17 -2.16
CA GLY A 101 -38.20 -3.72 -2.34
C GLY A 101 -36.76 -3.18 -2.45
N VAL A 102 -35.88 -3.98 -3.05
CA VAL A 102 -34.44 -3.72 -3.17
C VAL A 102 -34.13 -2.91 -4.43
N VAL A 103 -33.26 -1.92 -4.30
CA VAL A 103 -32.63 -1.21 -5.41
C VAL A 103 -31.24 -1.78 -5.67
N GLN A 104 -30.89 -2.03 -6.93
CA GLN A 104 -29.54 -2.36 -7.36
C GLN A 104 -28.90 -1.11 -7.96
N VAL A 105 -27.82 -0.65 -7.34
CA VAL A 105 -27.01 0.47 -7.80
C VAL A 105 -25.77 -0.13 -8.48
N PRO A 106 -25.68 -0.09 -9.83
CA PRO A 106 -24.55 -0.67 -10.56
C PRO A 106 -23.31 0.25 -10.47
N GLN A 107 -22.30 -0.08 -11.30
CA GLN A 107 -21.06 0.64 -11.69
C GLN A 107 -20.76 2.05 -11.12
N PRO A 108 -19.46 2.47 -11.14
CA PRO A 108 -19.04 3.80 -10.72
C PRO A 108 -19.93 4.94 -11.21
N LYS A 109 -20.34 5.84 -10.30
CA LYS A 109 -21.16 7.05 -10.52
C LYS A 109 -22.66 6.84 -10.72
N ALA A 110 -23.18 5.60 -10.62
CA ALA A 110 -24.62 5.39 -10.48
C ALA A 110 -25.10 5.96 -9.13
N TRP A 111 -26.32 6.50 -9.07
CA TRP A 111 -26.83 7.13 -7.86
C TRP A 111 -28.33 6.94 -7.68
N VAL A 112 -28.77 6.95 -6.43
CA VAL A 112 -30.17 6.92 -6.00
C VAL A 112 -30.43 8.02 -4.98
N GLU A 113 -31.53 8.73 -5.11
CA GLU A 113 -31.86 9.90 -4.29
C GLU A 113 -33.22 9.74 -3.60
N TYR A 114 -33.23 9.97 -2.28
CA TYR A 114 -34.39 9.86 -1.42
C TYR A 114 -34.85 11.24 -0.96
N GLU A 115 -36.17 11.40 -0.79
CA GLU A 115 -36.76 12.54 -0.09
C GLU A 115 -37.06 12.10 1.35
N ILE A 116 -36.52 12.81 2.33
CA ILE A 116 -36.66 12.51 3.76
C ILE A 116 -37.30 13.71 4.45
N ASP A 117 -38.24 13.46 5.35
CA ASP A 117 -38.83 14.48 6.21
C ASP A 117 -38.18 14.45 7.61
N ALA A 118 -37.44 15.48 7.95
CA ALA A 118 -36.85 15.64 9.27
C ALA A 118 -37.87 16.32 10.21
N PRO A 119 -38.29 15.69 11.32
CA PRO A 119 -39.35 16.22 12.19
C PRO A 119 -38.94 17.49 12.94
N GLN A 120 -37.64 17.72 13.10
CA GLN A 120 -37.06 18.85 13.82
C GLN A 120 -35.65 19.16 13.33
N ASP A 121 -35.13 20.32 13.70
CA ASP A 121 -33.73 20.66 13.50
C ASP A 121 -32.83 19.71 14.31
N GLY A 122 -31.85 19.10 13.67
CA GLY A 122 -30.91 18.24 14.38
C GLY A 122 -29.78 17.67 13.54
N LEU A 123 -28.81 17.10 14.25
CA LEU A 123 -27.77 16.25 13.69
C LEU A 123 -28.25 14.80 13.75
N TYR A 124 -28.39 14.18 12.58
CA TYR A 124 -28.88 12.82 12.40
C TYR A 124 -27.75 11.88 11.96
N GLN A 125 -27.96 10.58 12.09
CA GLN A 125 -27.12 9.54 11.50
C GLN A 125 -27.87 8.84 10.36
N LEU A 126 -27.13 8.25 9.43
CA LEU A 126 -27.70 7.39 8.39
C LEU A 126 -27.40 5.93 8.70
N GLU A 127 -28.43 5.09 8.64
CA GLU A 127 -28.37 3.64 8.73
C GLU A 127 -28.80 3.06 7.39
N LEU A 128 -27.97 2.20 6.81
CA LEU A 128 -28.28 1.51 5.55
C LEU A 128 -28.35 -0.01 5.80
N THR A 129 -29.31 -0.65 5.12
CA THR A 129 -29.33 -2.12 4.96
C THR A 129 -28.83 -2.45 3.55
N VAL A 130 -27.58 -2.90 3.46
CA VAL A 130 -26.83 -3.04 2.20
C VAL A 130 -26.32 -4.46 2.01
N LEU A 131 -26.32 -4.92 0.76
CA LEU A 131 -25.67 -6.13 0.31
C LEU A 131 -24.63 -5.75 -0.76
N PRO A 132 -23.32 -5.99 -0.52
CA PRO A 132 -22.30 -5.80 -1.55
C PRO A 132 -22.62 -6.58 -2.84
N GLY A 133 -22.44 -5.97 -4.00
CA GLY A 133 -22.66 -6.62 -5.30
C GLY A 133 -21.52 -7.54 -5.70
N GLU A 134 -21.78 -8.43 -6.67
CA GLU A 134 -20.75 -9.28 -7.31
C GLU A 134 -19.77 -8.38 -8.08
N ALA A 135 -18.61 -8.09 -7.48
CA ALA A 135 -17.51 -7.32 -8.05
C ALA A 135 -16.24 -7.51 -7.19
N SER A 136 -15.16 -6.78 -7.48
CA SER A 136 -13.82 -6.84 -6.85
C SER A 136 -13.79 -7.12 -5.33
N SER A 137 -12.66 -7.61 -4.84
CA SER A 137 -12.41 -7.94 -3.42
C SER A 137 -12.44 -6.75 -2.44
N GLY A 138 -12.68 -5.52 -2.92
CA GLY A 138 -12.70 -4.28 -2.12
C GLY A 138 -14.04 -3.99 -1.43
N PRO A 139 -14.06 -3.09 -0.42
CA PRO A 139 -15.30 -2.67 0.24
C PRO A 139 -16.20 -1.88 -0.71
N VAL A 140 -17.51 -1.83 -0.46
CA VAL A 140 -18.42 -0.95 -1.22
C VAL A 140 -18.17 0.50 -0.84
N GLN A 141 -17.95 1.36 -1.83
CA GLN A 141 -17.74 2.78 -1.64
C GLN A 141 -18.97 3.63 -2.03
N ILE A 142 -19.48 4.42 -1.08
CA ILE A 142 -20.68 5.24 -1.24
C ILE A 142 -20.37 6.70 -0.93
N GLY A 143 -20.67 7.58 -1.87
CA GLY A 143 -20.77 9.02 -1.64
C GLY A 143 -22.18 9.40 -1.16
N VAL A 144 -22.26 10.28 -0.16
CA VAL A 144 -23.52 10.77 0.42
C VAL A 144 -23.62 12.29 0.25
N LYS A 145 -24.61 12.74 -0.52
CA LYS A 145 -24.96 14.16 -0.65
C LYS A 145 -26.24 14.46 0.10
N VAL A 146 -26.28 15.61 0.76
CA VAL A 146 -27.46 16.21 1.37
C VAL A 146 -27.78 17.49 0.61
N ASP A 147 -29.00 17.62 0.11
CA ASP A 147 -29.47 18.80 -0.66
C ASP A 147 -28.54 19.17 -1.82
N GLY A 148 -28.08 18.15 -2.54
CA GLY A 148 -27.24 18.27 -3.73
C GLY A 148 -25.74 18.46 -3.45
N GLY A 149 -25.31 18.65 -2.20
CA GLY A 149 -23.91 18.87 -1.82
C GLY A 149 -23.34 17.79 -0.90
N PHE A 150 -22.02 17.59 -0.94
CA PHE A 150 -21.33 16.80 0.09
C PHE A 150 -21.17 17.66 1.36
N PRO A 151 -21.66 17.22 2.54
CA PRO A 151 -21.59 18.03 3.74
C PRO A 151 -20.17 18.21 4.28
N TYR A 152 -19.28 17.24 4.05
CA TYR A 152 -17.87 17.23 4.44
C TYR A 152 -17.09 16.25 3.55
N PHE A 153 -15.76 16.23 3.66
CA PHE A 153 -14.88 15.44 2.81
C PHE A 153 -15.15 13.93 2.87
N GLU A 154 -15.34 13.38 4.07
CA GLU A 154 -15.54 11.96 4.35
C GLU A 154 -16.87 11.45 3.77
N ALA A 155 -17.86 12.32 3.59
CA ALA A 155 -19.12 11.96 2.92
C ALA A 155 -18.93 11.65 1.43
N LYS A 156 -17.79 11.98 0.82
CA LYS A 156 -17.49 11.61 -0.58
C LYS A 156 -17.18 10.12 -0.75
N ASN A 157 -16.67 9.47 0.28
CA ASN A 157 -16.31 8.05 0.23
C ASN A 157 -16.47 7.39 1.61
N ILE A 158 -17.66 6.85 1.84
CA ILE A 158 -17.98 6.01 2.98
C ILE A 158 -17.81 4.55 2.56
N GLN A 159 -17.08 3.77 3.36
CA GLN A 159 -16.80 2.37 3.06
C GLN A 159 -17.71 1.44 3.84
N ILE A 160 -18.39 0.55 3.13
CA ILE A 160 -19.12 -0.58 3.69
C ILE A 160 -18.28 -1.84 3.43
N PRO A 161 -17.67 -2.43 4.46
CA PRO A 161 -16.81 -3.60 4.28
C PRO A 161 -17.62 -4.80 3.81
N ARG A 162 -16.98 -5.63 2.97
CA ARG A 162 -17.45 -6.98 2.67
C ARG A 162 -17.15 -7.90 3.85
N LYS A 163 -17.92 -8.97 4.00
CA LYS A 163 -17.61 -10.02 4.97
C LYS A 163 -16.89 -11.17 4.30
N TRP A 164 -15.85 -11.65 4.95
CA TRP A 164 -15.03 -12.76 4.50
C TRP A 164 -14.83 -13.77 5.63
N LYS A 165 -14.46 -14.99 5.27
CA LYS A 165 -13.95 -15.99 6.20
C LYS A 165 -12.88 -16.83 5.53
N ASP A 166 -12.10 -17.53 6.35
CA ASP A 166 -11.18 -18.55 5.85
C ASP A 166 -11.99 -19.75 5.34
N SER A 167 -11.60 -20.30 4.19
CA SER A 167 -12.39 -21.31 3.46
C SER A 167 -12.41 -22.68 4.14
N VAL A 168 -11.40 -22.98 4.94
CA VAL A 168 -11.26 -24.26 5.64
C VAL A 168 -10.55 -24.07 6.98
N TYR A 169 -11.06 -24.76 8.00
CA TYR A 169 -10.43 -24.92 9.30
C TYR A 169 -10.64 -26.36 9.82
N PRO A 170 -9.61 -27.05 10.35
CA PRO A 170 -8.22 -26.63 10.42
C PRO A 170 -7.59 -26.49 9.01
N PRO A 171 -6.52 -25.70 8.84
CA PRO A 171 -5.84 -25.55 7.56
C PRO A 171 -5.34 -26.90 7.00
N LYS A 172 -5.33 -27.04 5.67
CA LYS A 172 -4.75 -28.21 5.00
C LYS A 172 -3.25 -28.30 5.28
N LEU A 173 -2.70 -29.50 5.29
CA LEU A 173 -1.26 -29.71 5.43
C LEU A 173 -0.60 -29.99 4.08
N ASN A 174 0.63 -29.51 3.89
CA ASN A 174 1.49 -29.93 2.79
C ASN A 174 2.18 -31.28 3.10
N GLU A 175 2.97 -31.78 2.15
CA GLU A 175 3.71 -33.05 2.30
C GLU A 175 4.78 -33.05 3.42
N HIS A 176 5.14 -31.89 3.95
CA HIS A 176 6.07 -31.72 5.07
C HIS A 176 5.36 -31.59 6.43
N GLY A 177 4.02 -31.60 6.43
CA GLY A 177 3.21 -31.40 7.63
C GLY A 177 3.07 -29.93 8.05
N ASP A 178 3.48 -28.99 7.21
CA ASP A 178 3.23 -27.56 7.39
C ASP A 178 1.80 -27.21 6.97
N GLN A 179 1.19 -26.26 7.64
CA GLN A 179 -0.11 -25.74 7.25
C GLN A 179 -0.01 -24.87 5.98
N ILE A 180 -0.94 -25.09 5.07
CA ILE A 180 -1.20 -24.28 3.88
C ILE A 180 -2.22 -23.22 4.26
N ARG A 181 -1.98 -21.95 3.88
CA ARG A 181 -2.90 -20.87 4.25
C ARG A 181 -4.27 -21.13 3.63
N PRO A 182 -5.37 -21.05 4.39
CA PRO A 182 -6.70 -21.13 3.82
C PRO A 182 -6.96 -20.02 2.81
N SER A 183 -7.74 -20.34 1.77
CA SER A 183 -8.24 -19.32 0.85
C SER A 183 -9.33 -18.46 1.49
N GLN A 184 -9.54 -17.25 0.97
CA GLN A 184 -10.57 -16.35 1.46
C GLN A 184 -11.88 -16.61 0.73
N GLN A 185 -12.97 -16.73 1.48
CA GLN A 185 -14.32 -16.89 0.97
C GLN A 185 -15.16 -15.68 1.38
N GLU A 186 -15.80 -15.01 0.41
CA GLU A 186 -16.77 -13.96 0.70
C GLU A 186 -18.05 -14.57 1.31
N LEU A 187 -18.62 -13.86 2.28
CA LEU A 187 -19.90 -14.12 2.90
C LEU A 187 -20.90 -13.04 2.43
N PRO A 188 -21.59 -13.24 1.29
CA PRO A 188 -22.53 -12.27 0.76
C PRO A 188 -23.80 -12.28 1.61
N GLU A 189 -23.87 -11.39 2.60
CA GLU A 189 -25.02 -11.23 3.50
C GLU A 189 -25.44 -9.77 3.64
N TRP A 190 -26.72 -9.55 3.94
CA TRP A 190 -27.26 -8.23 4.26
C TRP A 190 -26.66 -7.69 5.57
N GLY A 191 -26.04 -6.52 5.51
CA GLY A 191 -25.55 -5.79 6.66
C GLY A 191 -26.41 -4.57 6.98
N VAL A 192 -26.80 -4.42 8.25
CA VAL A 192 -27.34 -3.15 8.79
C VAL A 192 -26.18 -2.37 9.40
N ARG A 193 -25.95 -1.15 8.93
CA ARG A 193 -24.79 -0.34 9.32
C ARG A 193 -25.15 1.12 9.45
N LEU A 194 -24.79 1.73 10.57
CA LEU A 194 -24.65 3.18 10.67
C LEU A 194 -23.40 3.59 9.88
N LEU A 195 -23.50 4.70 9.15
CA LEU A 195 -22.40 5.16 8.31
C LEU A 195 -21.28 5.77 9.18
N THR A 196 -20.08 5.22 9.05
CA THR A 196 -18.84 5.70 9.70
C THR A 196 -17.87 6.20 8.64
N ASP A 197 -16.85 6.98 9.04
CA ASP A 197 -15.81 7.37 8.10
C ASP A 197 -14.94 6.17 7.69
N ALA A 198 -14.43 6.18 6.45
CA ALA A 198 -13.67 5.06 5.89
C ALA A 198 -12.36 4.74 6.65
N LYS A 199 -11.80 5.71 7.39
CA LYS A 199 -10.55 5.56 8.14
C LYS A 199 -10.78 5.31 9.63
N PHE A 200 -12.04 5.24 10.07
CA PHE A 200 -12.43 5.06 11.47
C PHE A 200 -11.76 6.11 12.38
N THR A 201 -11.69 7.34 11.88
CA THR A 201 -11.11 8.52 12.56
C THR A 201 -12.07 9.14 13.55
N SER A 202 -13.38 8.93 13.38
CA SER A 202 -14.42 9.27 14.35
C SER A 202 -14.78 8.05 15.19
N PRO A 203 -14.91 8.18 16.52
CA PRO A 203 -15.43 7.10 17.36
C PRO A 203 -16.92 6.84 17.10
N ASP A 204 -17.68 7.87 16.70
CA ASP A 204 -19.12 7.79 16.47
C ASP A 204 -19.46 7.76 14.97
N PRO A 205 -20.61 7.20 14.59
CA PRO A 205 -21.14 7.34 13.23
C PRO A 205 -21.32 8.79 12.81
N LEU A 206 -21.15 9.02 11.51
CA LEU A 206 -21.15 10.33 10.89
C LEU A 206 -22.49 11.05 11.09
N ARG A 207 -22.40 12.32 11.47
CA ARG A 207 -23.56 13.22 11.63
C ARG A 207 -23.91 13.93 10.31
N PHE A 208 -25.19 14.15 10.08
CA PHE A 208 -25.75 14.89 8.95
C PHE A 208 -26.71 15.94 9.49
N ARG A 209 -26.44 17.21 9.16
CA ARG A 209 -27.29 18.33 9.59
C ARG A 209 -28.54 18.42 8.72
N LEU A 210 -29.70 18.23 9.33
CA LEU A 210 -31.01 18.40 8.68
C LEU A 210 -31.84 19.41 9.48
N ALA A 211 -32.37 20.41 8.78
CA ALA A 211 -33.35 21.31 9.37
C ALA A 211 -34.72 20.62 9.39
N LYS A 212 -35.68 21.16 10.14
CA LYS A 212 -37.05 20.68 10.11
C LYS A 212 -37.62 20.81 8.69
N GLY A 213 -38.15 19.71 8.17
CA GLY A 213 -38.81 19.64 6.88
C GLY A 213 -38.11 18.70 5.90
N ARG A 214 -38.35 18.93 4.60
CA ARG A 214 -37.94 18.02 3.54
C ARG A 214 -36.51 18.26 3.09
N HIS A 215 -35.76 17.18 3.02
CA HIS A 215 -34.38 17.13 2.53
C HIS A 215 -34.22 16.06 1.47
N THR A 216 -33.20 16.22 0.62
CA THR A 216 -32.79 15.17 -0.32
C THR A 216 -31.51 14.51 0.14
N ILE A 217 -31.49 13.18 0.13
CA ILE A 217 -30.29 12.38 0.44
C ILE A 217 -29.97 11.53 -0.78
N ARG A 218 -28.83 11.78 -1.40
CA ARG A 218 -28.34 11.01 -2.55
C ARG A 218 -27.20 10.10 -2.14
N LEU A 219 -27.33 8.82 -2.47
CA LEU A 219 -26.29 7.81 -2.38
C LEU A 219 -25.71 7.58 -3.78
N GLU A 220 -24.41 7.72 -3.94
CA GLU A 220 -23.68 7.59 -5.21
C GLU A 220 -22.63 6.46 -5.08
N SER A 221 -22.66 5.46 -5.97
CA SER A 221 -21.60 4.44 -6.05
C SER A 221 -20.31 5.10 -6.54
N VAL A 222 -19.18 4.82 -5.88
CA VAL A 222 -17.87 5.35 -6.27
C VAL A 222 -17.12 4.35 -7.15
N LEU A 223 -17.00 3.09 -6.70
CA LEU A 223 -16.26 2.03 -7.41
C LEU A 223 -17.10 0.75 -7.58
N GLU A 224 -17.63 0.20 -6.49
CA GLU A 224 -18.27 -1.11 -6.48
C GLU A 224 -19.82 -1.02 -6.56
N PRO A 225 -20.48 -1.98 -7.22
CA PRO A 225 -21.93 -2.11 -7.19
C PRO A 225 -22.42 -2.58 -5.83
N PHE A 226 -23.66 -2.21 -5.48
CA PHE A 226 -24.32 -2.68 -4.27
C PHE A 226 -25.84 -2.74 -4.42
N ALA A 227 -26.48 -3.52 -3.55
CA ALA A 227 -27.93 -3.54 -3.40
C ALA A 227 -28.34 -2.91 -2.07
N LEU A 228 -29.41 -2.11 -2.10
CA LEU A 228 -29.93 -1.37 -0.97
C LEU A 228 -31.37 -1.80 -0.69
N ALA A 229 -31.60 -2.34 0.51
CA ALA A 229 -32.92 -2.76 0.96
C ALA A 229 -33.64 -1.67 1.75
N GLU A 230 -32.91 -0.87 2.54
CA GLU A 230 -33.49 0.15 3.42
C GLU A 230 -32.50 1.28 3.68
N ILE A 231 -33.00 2.50 3.75
CA ILE A 231 -32.32 3.69 4.28
C ILE A 231 -33.12 4.23 5.47
N ALA A 232 -32.45 4.51 6.58
CA ALA A 232 -33.07 5.10 7.76
C ALA A 232 -32.24 6.29 8.28
N VAL A 233 -32.95 7.32 8.73
CA VAL A 233 -32.37 8.53 9.32
C VAL A 233 -32.63 8.50 10.82
N LYS A 234 -31.57 8.22 11.59
CA LYS A 234 -31.62 7.89 13.01
C LYS A 234 -31.19 9.06 13.88
N ALA A 235 -31.81 9.18 15.04
CA ALA A 235 -31.26 10.02 16.11
C ALA A 235 -30.00 9.36 16.69
N PRO A 236 -28.93 10.13 16.91
CA PRO A 236 -27.77 9.61 17.62
C PRO A 236 -28.11 9.20 19.05
N ARG A 237 -27.55 8.09 19.52
CA ARG A 237 -27.75 7.58 20.88
C ARG A 237 -26.40 7.49 21.59
N PRO A 238 -26.17 8.24 22.67
CA PRO A 238 -24.91 8.15 23.41
C PRO A 238 -24.80 6.77 24.06
N LEU A 239 -23.59 6.19 24.02
CA LEU A 239 -23.31 4.94 24.71
C LEU A 239 -23.28 5.17 26.24
N PRO A 240 -23.89 4.29 27.04
CA PRO A 240 -23.79 4.37 28.48
C PRO A 240 -22.35 4.14 28.96
N ALA A 241 -22.03 4.61 30.16
CA ALA A 241 -20.82 4.17 30.87
C ALA A 241 -20.99 2.73 31.36
N TYR A 242 -19.88 1.99 31.54
CA TYR A 242 -19.91 0.63 32.08
C TYR A 242 -20.78 0.49 33.34
N GLU A 243 -20.64 1.39 34.31
CA GLU A 243 -21.43 1.34 35.56
C GLU A 243 -22.95 1.35 35.30
N GLN A 244 -23.40 2.15 34.33
CA GLN A 244 -24.82 2.23 33.96
C GLN A 244 -25.28 0.98 33.20
N ALA A 245 -24.43 0.43 32.33
CA ALA A 245 -24.72 -0.82 31.65
C ALA A 245 -24.81 -1.99 32.65
N ALA A 246 -23.87 -2.04 33.60
CA ALA A 246 -23.80 -3.05 34.65
C ALA A 246 -24.98 -2.97 35.62
N ASP A 247 -25.46 -1.76 35.93
CA ASP A 247 -26.68 -1.56 36.71
C ASP A 247 -27.91 -2.21 36.07
N GLY A 248 -27.98 -2.20 34.73
CA GLY A 248 -29.04 -2.88 33.98
C GLY A 248 -29.03 -4.40 34.09
N TRP A 249 -27.93 -4.99 34.56
CA TRP A 249 -27.79 -6.43 34.77
C TRP A 249 -28.02 -6.85 36.22
N LYS A 250 -28.13 -5.89 37.16
CA LYS A 250 -28.38 -6.19 38.57
C LYS A 250 -29.73 -6.88 38.73
N GLY A 251 -29.73 -8.01 39.44
CA GLY A 251 -30.94 -8.80 39.70
C GLY A 251 -31.34 -9.75 38.58
N LEU A 252 -30.61 -9.79 37.45
CA LEU A 252 -30.78 -10.84 36.47
C LEU A 252 -30.28 -12.20 37.01
N PRO A 253 -30.86 -13.33 36.55
CA PRO A 253 -30.40 -14.66 36.95
C PRO A 253 -28.93 -14.85 36.58
N ASN A 254 -28.10 -15.25 37.55
CA ASN A 254 -26.71 -15.61 37.33
C ASN A 254 -26.52 -17.10 37.62
N GLY A 255 -26.63 -17.91 36.57
CA GLY A 255 -26.42 -19.35 36.59
C GLY A 255 -25.04 -19.78 36.07
N ALA A 256 -24.10 -18.84 35.84
CA ALA A 256 -22.76 -19.15 35.40
C ALA A 256 -22.08 -20.11 36.39
N GLU A 257 -21.55 -21.22 35.89
CA GLU A 257 -20.88 -22.22 36.72
C GLU A 257 -19.54 -21.67 37.22
N PRO A 258 -19.27 -21.68 38.54
CA PRO A 258 -18.01 -21.16 39.08
C PRO A 258 -16.79 -21.86 38.47
N GLY A 259 -15.87 -21.07 37.90
CA GLY A 259 -14.65 -21.58 37.26
C GLY A 259 -14.86 -22.06 35.83
N TRP A 260 -16.03 -21.85 35.22
CA TRP A 260 -16.24 -22.16 33.82
C TRP A 260 -15.33 -21.30 32.93
N LEU A 261 -14.67 -21.95 31.97
CA LEU A 261 -13.72 -21.35 31.05
C LEU A 261 -13.92 -21.94 29.65
N LEU A 262 -14.09 -21.07 28.67
CA LEU A 262 -14.06 -21.38 27.26
C LEU A 262 -12.85 -20.69 26.61
N THR A 263 -12.08 -21.45 25.85
CA THR A 263 -10.99 -20.94 25.02
C THR A 263 -11.42 -20.94 23.57
N VAL A 264 -11.26 -19.80 22.90
CA VAL A 264 -11.46 -19.62 21.47
C VAL A 264 -10.11 -19.26 20.85
N GLU A 265 -9.62 -20.09 19.93
CA GLU A 265 -8.38 -19.82 19.20
C GLU A 265 -8.60 -18.62 18.25
N ALA A 266 -7.70 -17.64 18.25
CA ALA A 266 -7.92 -16.39 17.54
C ALA A 266 -7.89 -16.57 16.02
N GLU A 267 -7.19 -17.58 15.50
CA GLU A 267 -7.21 -17.93 14.08
C GLU A 267 -8.57 -18.45 13.60
N GLN A 268 -9.48 -18.84 14.51
CA GLN A 268 -10.84 -19.30 14.18
C GLN A 268 -11.82 -18.14 14.01
N MET A 269 -11.54 -17.22 13.10
CA MET A 269 -12.43 -16.10 12.78
C MET A 269 -13.72 -16.59 12.10
N SER A 270 -14.86 -16.22 12.66
CA SER A 270 -16.19 -16.48 12.09
C SER A 270 -16.51 -15.56 10.90
N ALA A 271 -16.01 -14.32 10.95
CA ALA A 271 -16.08 -13.35 9.87
C ALA A 271 -14.99 -12.27 10.02
N LYS A 272 -14.65 -11.60 8.93
CA LYS A 272 -13.71 -10.46 8.88
C LYS A 272 -14.08 -9.49 7.77
N SER A 273 -13.67 -8.23 7.91
CA SER A 273 -14.09 -7.14 7.02
C SER A 273 -13.30 -7.02 5.71
N ASP A 274 -12.15 -7.68 5.64
CA ASP A 274 -11.14 -7.49 4.60
C ASP A 274 -10.35 -8.80 4.45
N PRO A 275 -10.14 -9.32 3.23
CA PRO A 275 -9.38 -10.54 3.00
C PRO A 275 -7.91 -10.43 3.46
N SER A 276 -7.38 -9.20 3.63
CA SER A 276 -6.04 -8.97 4.17
C SER A 276 -5.94 -9.32 5.66
N VAL A 277 -7.05 -9.38 6.40
CA VAL A 277 -7.05 -9.77 7.82
C VAL A 277 -6.89 -11.29 7.90
N GLN A 278 -5.66 -11.73 8.11
CA GLN A 278 -5.31 -13.14 7.95
C GLN A 278 -4.70 -13.74 9.21
N VAL A 279 -4.82 -15.07 9.26
CA VAL A 279 -4.03 -15.91 10.15
C VAL A 279 -2.54 -15.77 9.83
N GLN A 280 -1.71 -15.84 10.86
CA GLN A 280 -0.27 -15.70 10.80
C GLN A 280 0.40 -16.89 11.44
N ALA A 281 1.52 -17.30 10.83
CA ALA A 281 2.37 -18.30 11.43
C ALA A 281 3.28 -17.66 12.47
N SER A 282 3.17 -18.09 13.71
CA SER A 282 4.10 -17.76 14.78
C SER A 282 4.99 -18.96 15.06
N ASN A 283 6.31 -18.76 14.93
CA ASN A 283 7.31 -19.74 15.35
C ASN A 283 7.60 -19.64 16.87
N ASP A 284 6.88 -18.78 17.57
CA ASP A 284 6.93 -18.74 19.02
C ASP A 284 6.21 -19.97 19.58
N ASN A 285 6.93 -20.80 20.34
CA ASN A 285 6.36 -21.98 20.96
C ASN A 285 5.39 -21.63 22.11
N LEU A 286 5.31 -20.35 22.48
CA LEU A 286 4.36 -19.82 23.44
C LEU A 286 2.97 -19.55 22.84
N ALA A 287 2.86 -19.47 21.51
CA ALA A 287 1.56 -19.37 20.82
C ALA A 287 0.85 -20.73 20.77
N SER A 288 -0.48 -20.71 20.69
CA SER A 288 -1.34 -21.89 20.68
C SER A 288 -1.99 -22.08 19.31
N PRO A 289 -1.87 -23.26 18.67
CA PRO A 289 -0.99 -24.38 19.02
C PRO A 289 0.49 -24.07 18.79
N ALA A 290 1.38 -24.72 19.55
CA ALA A 290 2.82 -24.54 19.42
C ALA A 290 3.33 -24.98 18.04
N SER A 291 4.21 -24.18 17.44
CA SER A 291 4.73 -24.44 16.08
C SER A 291 5.51 -25.75 15.95
N ASP A 292 6.22 -26.16 17.01
CA ASP A 292 7.14 -27.31 17.04
C ASP A 292 8.11 -27.39 15.85
N GLY A 293 8.49 -26.22 15.31
CA GLY A 293 9.40 -26.11 14.17
C GLY A 293 8.76 -26.35 12.80
N ARG A 294 7.43 -26.41 12.73
CA ARG A 294 6.62 -26.41 11.50
C ARG A 294 5.97 -25.05 11.29
N GLN A 295 5.57 -24.77 10.05
CA GLN A 295 4.76 -23.60 9.77
C GLN A 295 3.29 -23.89 10.16
N ILE A 296 2.85 -23.29 11.26
CA ILE A 296 1.49 -23.41 11.81
C ILE A 296 0.88 -22.01 11.91
N TYR A 297 -0.29 -21.81 11.33
CA TYR A 297 -1.09 -20.58 11.42
C TYR A 297 -1.87 -20.56 12.73
N ASN A 298 -1.16 -20.31 13.82
CA ASN A 298 -1.60 -20.35 15.23
C ASN A 298 -1.88 -18.96 15.82
N THR A 299 -1.83 -17.90 15.03
CA THR A 299 -2.14 -16.54 15.49
C THR A 299 -2.87 -15.81 14.38
N MET A 300 -3.35 -14.60 14.64
CA MET A 300 -3.88 -13.72 13.60
C MET A 300 -3.48 -12.26 13.80
N GLY A 301 -3.52 -11.49 12.71
CA GLY A 301 -3.56 -10.03 12.79
C GLY A 301 -2.26 -9.32 12.44
N GLY A 302 -1.57 -8.78 13.44
CA GLY A 302 -0.29 -8.08 13.30
C GLY A 302 -0.29 -6.95 12.26
N ALA A 303 0.73 -6.92 11.40
CA ALA A 303 0.84 -5.90 10.34
C ALA A 303 -0.32 -5.95 9.32
N ARG A 304 -0.93 -7.13 9.15
CA ARG A 304 -2.02 -7.41 8.21
C ARG A 304 -3.41 -7.00 8.73
N TRP A 305 -3.53 -6.77 10.04
CA TRP A 305 -4.71 -6.19 10.71
C TRP A 305 -4.33 -4.90 11.43
N SER A 306 -4.23 -3.83 10.66
CA SER A 306 -3.67 -2.56 11.15
C SER A 306 -4.37 -1.31 10.62
N ARG A 307 -5.10 -1.37 9.50
CA ARG A 307 -5.79 -0.18 8.97
C ARG A 307 -7.06 0.08 9.78
N GLY A 308 -7.35 1.36 10.05
CA GLY A 308 -8.60 1.75 10.71
C GLY A 308 -9.83 1.18 9.99
N GLY A 309 -10.80 0.70 10.75
CA GLY A 309 -12.02 0.07 10.23
C GLY A 309 -11.89 -1.43 9.90
N GLN A 310 -10.67 -1.99 9.82
CA GLN A 310 -10.52 -3.44 9.66
C GLN A 310 -10.99 -4.18 10.92
N SER A 311 -11.80 -5.22 10.75
CA SER A 311 -12.39 -5.98 11.85
C SER A 311 -12.32 -7.49 11.66
N ALA A 312 -12.31 -8.20 12.79
CA ALA A 312 -12.47 -9.65 12.90
C ALA A 312 -13.55 -9.98 13.95
N GLU A 313 -14.29 -11.06 13.73
CA GLU A 313 -15.39 -11.52 14.58
C GLU A 313 -15.22 -13.01 14.93
N TRP A 314 -15.55 -13.37 16.17
CA TRP A 314 -15.57 -14.73 16.68
C TRP A 314 -16.92 -15.06 17.30
N THR A 315 -17.34 -16.32 17.16
CA THR A 315 -18.55 -16.87 17.77
C THR A 315 -18.17 -17.73 18.96
N PHE A 316 -18.95 -17.65 20.04
CA PHE A 316 -18.79 -18.49 21.23
C PHE A 316 -20.15 -18.81 21.85
N ASP A 317 -20.24 -19.91 22.58
CA ASP A 317 -21.46 -20.33 23.26
C ASP A 317 -21.29 -20.25 24.78
N VAL A 318 -22.28 -19.66 25.46
CA VAL A 318 -22.35 -19.73 26.93
C VAL A 318 -23.43 -20.73 27.36
N PRO A 319 -23.14 -21.59 28.36
CA PRO A 319 -24.02 -22.71 28.71
C PRO A 319 -25.26 -22.28 29.50
N LYS A 320 -25.20 -21.14 30.20
CA LYS A 320 -26.25 -20.63 31.09
C LYS A 320 -26.26 -19.10 31.05
N ASP A 321 -27.41 -18.53 31.37
CA ASP A 321 -27.54 -17.10 31.65
C ASP A 321 -26.61 -16.71 32.82
N GLY A 322 -25.81 -15.65 32.69
CA GLY A 322 -24.95 -15.21 33.78
C GLY A 322 -23.93 -14.14 33.43
N LEU A 323 -23.11 -13.80 34.43
CA LEU A 323 -22.00 -12.84 34.29
C LEU A 323 -20.72 -13.57 33.91
N TYR A 324 -20.05 -13.07 32.88
CA TYR A 324 -18.80 -13.61 32.36
C TYR A 324 -17.79 -12.48 32.12
N TYR A 325 -16.52 -12.85 32.02
CA TYR A 325 -15.37 -11.99 31.76
C TYR A 325 -14.72 -12.43 30.46
N ILE A 326 -14.18 -11.45 29.72
CA ILE A 326 -13.52 -11.69 28.44
C ILE A 326 -12.04 -11.34 28.61
N HIS A 327 -11.17 -12.30 28.30
CA HIS A 327 -9.73 -12.12 28.34
C HIS A 327 -9.13 -12.32 26.96
N PHE A 328 -8.06 -11.60 26.67
CA PHE A 328 -7.28 -11.75 25.45
C PHE A 328 -5.86 -12.16 25.77
N GLU A 329 -5.35 -13.09 24.97
CA GLU A 329 -3.92 -13.29 24.79
C GLU A 329 -3.46 -12.61 23.51
N TYR A 330 -2.61 -11.60 23.67
CA TYR A 330 -2.21 -10.73 22.58
C TYR A 330 -0.75 -10.33 22.65
N LEU A 331 -0.21 -9.93 21.50
CA LEU A 331 1.12 -9.36 21.36
C LEU A 331 1.04 -8.05 20.57
N GLN A 332 1.51 -6.98 21.20
CA GLN A 332 1.67 -5.67 20.58
C GLN A 332 3.14 -5.27 20.70
N ASN A 333 3.96 -5.63 19.71
CA ASN A 333 5.41 -5.36 19.71
C ASN A 333 5.90 -4.52 18.52
N PHE A 334 4.99 -3.87 17.80
CA PHE A 334 5.27 -3.21 16.52
C PHE A 334 5.99 -1.87 16.66
N THR A 335 5.54 -1.02 17.58
CA THR A 335 6.14 0.28 17.83
C THR A 335 6.25 0.47 19.32
N LYS A 336 7.49 0.65 19.78
CA LYS A 336 7.79 0.79 21.20
C LYS A 336 7.00 1.94 21.80
N ASP A 337 6.37 1.68 22.94
CA ASP A 337 5.59 2.64 23.72
C ASP A 337 4.39 3.23 22.94
N VAL A 338 3.81 2.49 21.98
CA VAL A 338 2.59 2.90 21.26
C VAL A 338 1.45 1.92 21.58
N ILE A 339 0.26 2.47 21.83
CA ILE A 339 -0.96 1.69 22.11
C ILE A 339 -1.71 1.43 20.81
N SER A 340 -2.22 0.20 20.66
CA SER A 340 -3.16 -0.16 19.60
C SER A 340 -4.58 -0.15 20.15
N PHE A 341 -5.47 0.64 19.56
CA PHE A 341 -6.85 0.79 20.01
C PHE A 341 -7.81 -0.12 19.21
N ARG A 342 -8.82 -0.64 19.89
CA ARG A 342 -9.90 -1.44 19.29
C ARG A 342 -11.28 -0.99 19.74
N GLU A 343 -12.21 -0.86 18.82
CA GLU A 343 -13.63 -0.92 19.16
C GLU A 343 -14.00 -2.39 19.42
N ILE A 344 -14.63 -2.67 20.55
CA ILE A 344 -15.09 -4.01 20.94
C ILE A 344 -16.61 -4.04 20.89
N ARG A 345 -17.14 -4.95 20.06
CA ARG A 345 -18.58 -5.18 19.87
C ARG A 345 -18.96 -6.55 20.39
N ILE A 346 -20.12 -6.61 21.04
CA ILE A 346 -20.80 -7.84 21.43
C ILE A 346 -22.11 -7.89 20.65
N ASP A 347 -22.34 -9.00 19.94
CA ASP A 347 -23.52 -9.20 19.07
C ASP A 347 -23.76 -8.05 18.07
N GLY A 348 -22.67 -7.43 17.62
CA GLY A 348 -22.68 -6.34 16.65
C GLY A 348 -22.88 -4.94 17.24
N GLN A 349 -22.95 -4.79 18.57
CA GLN A 349 -23.12 -3.50 19.25
C GLN A 349 -21.97 -3.22 20.22
N VAL A 350 -21.58 -1.96 20.38
CA VAL A 350 -20.66 -1.55 21.44
C VAL A 350 -21.45 -1.48 22.76
N PRO A 351 -21.15 -2.31 23.77
CA PRO A 351 -21.98 -2.39 24.97
C PRO A 351 -22.00 -1.11 25.81
N PHE A 352 -20.86 -0.44 25.91
CA PHE A 352 -20.65 0.78 26.69
C PHE A 352 -19.44 1.55 26.15
N ARG A 353 -19.36 2.85 26.42
CA ARG A 353 -18.42 3.79 25.79
C ARG A 353 -16.94 3.42 25.97
N GLU A 354 -16.57 2.78 27.09
CA GLU A 354 -15.18 2.39 27.37
C GLU A 354 -14.66 1.35 26.35
N LEU A 355 -15.56 0.64 25.66
CA LEU A 355 -15.23 -0.32 24.61
C LEU A 355 -15.21 0.27 23.20
N GLN A 356 -15.55 1.55 23.03
CA GLN A 356 -15.53 2.22 21.74
C GLN A 356 -14.10 2.44 21.22
N SER A 357 -13.12 2.51 22.12
CA SER A 357 -11.69 2.64 21.80
C SER A 357 -10.83 2.06 22.92
N TYR A 358 -10.95 0.75 23.13
CA TYR A 358 -10.22 0.02 24.17
C TYR A 358 -8.72 -0.09 23.86
N PRO A 359 -7.83 0.25 24.82
CA PRO A 359 -6.38 0.25 24.61
C PRO A 359 -5.73 -1.13 24.77
N PHE A 360 -4.91 -1.54 23.79
CA PHE A 360 -3.96 -2.65 23.88
C PHE A 360 -2.53 -2.10 23.92
N PRO A 361 -1.91 -1.98 25.12
CA PRO A 361 -0.59 -1.38 25.27
C PRO A 361 0.54 -2.24 24.70
N TYR A 362 1.66 -1.58 24.35
CA TYR A 362 2.88 -2.21 23.90
C TYR A 362 3.43 -3.23 24.92
N SER A 363 3.85 -4.39 24.44
CA SER A 363 4.58 -5.39 25.21
C SER A 363 5.56 -6.18 24.35
N ARG A 364 6.71 -6.52 24.93
CA ARG A 364 7.71 -7.38 24.29
C ARG A 364 7.37 -8.87 24.40
N LYS A 365 6.36 -9.23 25.18
CA LYS A 365 5.92 -10.60 25.46
C LYS A 365 4.42 -10.73 25.25
N TRP A 366 3.93 -11.95 25.10
CA TRP A 366 2.50 -12.24 25.16
C TRP A 366 1.91 -11.72 26.47
N ASN A 367 0.84 -10.93 26.34
CA ASN A 367 0.04 -10.42 27.45
C ASN A 367 -1.25 -11.23 27.53
N VAL A 368 -1.62 -11.65 28.74
CA VAL A 368 -2.92 -12.27 29.03
C VAL A 368 -3.63 -11.39 30.06
N GLY A 369 -4.84 -10.91 29.74
CA GLY A 369 -5.57 -10.02 30.64
C GLY A 369 -7.04 -9.88 30.27
N ALA A 370 -7.86 -9.56 31.27
CA ALA A 370 -9.27 -9.25 31.09
C ALA A 370 -9.45 -7.90 30.38
N LEU A 371 -10.60 -7.70 29.74
CA LEU A 371 -11.11 -6.36 29.51
C LEU A 371 -11.36 -5.70 30.86
N GLN A 372 -10.79 -4.51 31.06
CA GLN A 372 -10.74 -3.85 32.37
C GLN A 372 -10.77 -2.33 32.23
N ASP A 373 -11.12 -1.64 33.31
CA ASP A 373 -11.08 -0.18 33.38
C ASP A 373 -9.64 0.37 33.53
N ASP A 374 -9.53 1.69 33.65
CA ASP A 374 -8.26 2.40 33.82
C ASP A 374 -7.57 2.15 35.18
N LYS A 375 -8.30 1.58 36.15
CA LYS A 375 -7.79 1.17 37.47
C LYS A 375 -7.37 -0.30 37.50
N GLY A 376 -7.71 -1.06 36.46
CA GLY A 376 -7.42 -2.48 36.32
C GLY A 376 -8.52 -3.40 36.85
N GLU A 377 -9.72 -2.89 37.10
CA GLU A 377 -10.88 -3.67 37.50
C GLU A 377 -11.54 -4.32 36.27
N PRO A 378 -11.71 -5.65 36.23
CA PRO A 378 -12.31 -6.33 35.08
C PRO A 378 -13.78 -5.98 34.83
N PHE A 379 -14.14 -5.82 33.55
CA PHE A 379 -15.53 -5.69 33.12
C PHE A 379 -16.22 -7.05 33.10
N ALA A 380 -17.35 -7.16 33.80
CA ALA A 380 -18.27 -8.29 33.66
C ALA A 380 -19.25 -8.02 32.52
N PHE A 381 -19.74 -9.07 31.87
CA PHE A 381 -20.71 -9.02 30.78
C PHE A 381 -21.83 -10.00 31.07
N TYR A 382 -23.08 -9.55 30.96
CA TYR A 382 -24.21 -10.45 31.08
C TYR A 382 -24.51 -11.11 29.73
N PHE A 383 -24.41 -12.43 29.68
CA PHE A 383 -24.78 -13.23 28.51
C PHE A 383 -26.01 -14.09 28.81
N ARG A 384 -26.81 -14.34 27.77
CA ARG A 384 -27.92 -15.30 27.80
C ARG A 384 -27.40 -16.64 27.31
N GLN A 385 -27.99 -17.74 27.73
CA GLN A 385 -27.66 -19.05 27.20
C GLN A 385 -27.75 -19.06 25.67
N GLY A 386 -26.69 -19.53 25.01
CA GLY A 386 -26.63 -19.68 23.56
C GLY A 386 -25.42 -19.01 22.93
N THR A 387 -25.52 -18.80 21.61
CA THR A 387 -24.43 -18.30 20.77
C THR A 387 -24.37 -16.79 20.79
N HIS A 388 -23.18 -16.27 21.07
CA HIS A 388 -22.83 -14.86 21.02
C HIS A 388 -21.68 -14.60 20.07
N ARG A 389 -21.52 -13.34 19.69
CA ARG A 389 -20.40 -12.87 18.85
C ARG A 389 -19.62 -11.78 19.55
N ILE A 390 -18.30 -11.86 19.44
CA ILE A 390 -17.40 -10.76 19.77
C ILE A 390 -16.71 -10.28 18.50
N GLY A 391 -16.69 -8.97 18.29
CA GLY A 391 -16.04 -8.33 17.15
C GLY A 391 -15.06 -7.27 17.60
N LEU A 392 -13.86 -7.26 17.03
CA LEU A 392 -12.85 -6.23 17.28
C LEU A 392 -12.61 -5.46 15.99
N THR A 393 -12.58 -4.12 16.06
CA THR A 393 -12.29 -3.23 14.92
C THR A 393 -11.13 -2.32 15.25
N ALA A 394 -10.15 -2.19 14.34
CA ALA A 394 -9.06 -1.24 14.48
C ALA A 394 -9.60 0.20 14.54
N ALA A 395 -9.38 0.89 15.66
CA ALA A 395 -10.01 2.17 15.95
C ALA A 395 -8.96 3.26 16.25
N PRO A 396 -8.34 3.88 15.22
CA PRO A 396 -7.33 4.91 15.41
C PRO A 396 -7.88 6.26 15.93
N SER A 397 -9.20 6.37 16.14
CA SER A 397 -9.89 7.61 16.51
C SER A 397 -9.29 8.38 17.70
N PRO A 398 -8.70 7.77 18.75
CA PRO A 398 -8.05 8.53 19.83
C PRO A 398 -6.85 9.37 19.37
N THR A 399 -6.24 9.01 18.24
CA THR A 399 -5.08 9.73 17.66
C THR A 399 -5.49 10.80 16.66
N THR A 400 -6.76 10.82 16.21
CA THR A 400 -7.26 11.72 15.17
C THR A 400 -6.96 13.20 15.43
N PRO A 401 -7.22 13.76 16.63
CA PRO A 401 -6.96 15.18 16.88
C PRO A 401 -5.48 15.55 16.70
N VAL A 402 -4.58 14.65 17.07
CA VAL A 402 -3.14 14.85 16.88
C VAL A 402 -2.80 14.76 15.40
N ARG A 403 -3.31 13.76 14.68
CA ARG A 403 -3.06 13.58 13.24
C ARG A 403 -3.54 14.79 12.43
N GLU A 404 -4.72 15.32 12.73
CA GLU A 404 -5.25 16.53 12.09
C GLU A 404 -4.41 17.77 12.41
N SER A 405 -3.96 17.91 13.66
CA SER A 405 -3.07 19.02 14.05
C SER A 405 -1.71 18.93 13.34
N LEU A 406 -1.12 17.73 13.27
CA LEU A 406 0.11 17.47 12.52
C LEU A 406 -0.06 17.75 11.02
N GLN A 407 -1.20 17.38 10.42
CA GLN A 407 -1.50 17.71 9.03
C GLN A 407 -1.59 19.23 8.83
N SER A 408 -2.28 19.93 9.74
CA SER A 408 -2.35 21.40 9.72
C SER A 408 -0.97 22.05 9.87
N ILE A 409 -0.06 21.47 10.66
CA ILE A 409 1.33 21.94 10.79
C ILE A 409 2.10 21.71 9.49
N ALA A 410 1.96 20.55 8.86
CA ALA A 410 2.57 20.25 7.57
C ALA A 410 2.10 21.23 6.49
N ASP A 411 0.79 21.48 6.40
CA ASP A 411 0.20 22.44 5.45
C ASP A 411 0.72 23.87 5.69
N GLY A 412 0.82 24.28 6.96
CA GLY A 412 1.36 25.59 7.35
C GLY A 412 2.83 25.74 6.99
N TYR A 413 3.63 24.69 7.20
CA TYR A 413 5.04 24.68 6.82
C TYR A 413 5.23 24.73 5.30
N GLN A 414 4.42 23.97 4.56
CA GLN A 414 4.41 23.99 3.10
C GLN A 414 4.05 25.38 2.56
N GLU A 415 3.08 26.07 3.17
CA GLU A 415 2.71 27.45 2.78
C GLU A 415 3.85 28.44 3.00
N ILE A 416 4.59 28.34 4.11
CA ILE A 416 5.79 29.18 4.35
C ILE A 416 6.82 28.92 3.24
N ASN A 417 7.12 27.65 2.95
CA ASN A 417 8.08 27.29 1.90
C ASN A 417 7.64 27.81 0.52
N ARG A 418 6.34 27.79 0.23
CA ARG A 418 5.77 28.35 -1.01
C ARG A 418 5.94 29.87 -1.07
N GLN A 419 5.68 30.59 0.02
CA GLN A 419 5.88 32.03 0.10
C GLN A 419 7.35 32.42 -0.10
N VAL A 420 8.26 31.68 0.54
CA VAL A 420 9.72 31.87 0.33
C VAL A 420 10.09 31.64 -1.13
N ALA A 421 9.60 30.57 -1.77
CA ALA A 421 9.85 30.31 -3.18
C ALA A 421 9.32 31.41 -4.10
N MET A 422 8.16 32.02 -3.78
CA MET A 422 7.60 33.14 -4.54
C MET A 422 8.45 34.42 -4.40
N VAL A 423 8.98 34.71 -3.21
CA VAL A 423 9.80 35.90 -2.95
C VAL A 423 11.22 35.76 -3.52
N THR A 424 11.80 34.58 -3.37
CA THR A 424 13.19 34.32 -3.76
C THR A 424 13.33 33.85 -5.22
N GLY A 425 12.27 33.30 -5.80
CA GLY A 425 12.34 32.59 -7.08
C GLY A 425 13.10 31.27 -7.01
N ILE A 426 13.57 30.82 -5.84
CA ILE A 426 14.30 29.57 -5.65
C ILE A 426 13.33 28.39 -5.76
N LYS A 427 13.45 27.62 -6.84
CA LYS A 427 12.61 26.43 -7.08
C LYS A 427 13.34 25.10 -6.92
N ASN A 428 14.67 25.12 -6.94
CA ASN A 428 15.52 23.94 -6.77
C ASN A 428 16.88 24.35 -6.21
N ARG A 429 17.68 23.35 -5.81
CA ARG A 429 19.01 23.54 -5.21
C ARG A 429 19.97 24.42 -6.02
N ASN A 430 19.85 24.45 -7.35
CA ASN A 430 20.79 25.20 -8.21
C ASN A 430 20.50 26.70 -8.23
N MET A 431 19.33 27.10 -7.74
CA MET A 431 18.95 28.50 -7.59
C MET A 431 19.32 29.06 -6.20
N VAL A 432 19.82 28.21 -5.30
CA VAL A 432 20.27 28.61 -3.97
C VAL A 432 21.64 29.28 -4.09
N ASP A 433 21.65 30.60 -3.92
CA ASP A 433 22.89 31.36 -3.76
C ASP A 433 23.21 31.52 -2.27
N GLN A 434 24.21 30.78 -1.78
CA GLN A 434 24.63 30.83 -0.38
C GLN A 434 25.20 32.19 0.04
N ASN A 435 25.65 33.00 -0.92
CA ASN A 435 26.26 34.30 -0.67
C ASN A 435 25.26 35.46 -0.76
N ARG A 436 24.01 35.19 -1.15
CA ARG A 436 22.95 36.19 -1.26
C ARG A 436 22.13 36.23 0.02
N ASP A 437 22.03 37.42 0.62
CA ASP A 437 21.03 37.69 1.64
C ASP A 437 19.73 38.14 0.99
N TRP A 438 18.66 37.42 1.30
CA TRP A 438 17.32 37.67 0.79
C TRP A 438 16.50 38.58 1.70
N ASN A 439 17.05 38.93 2.87
CA ASN A 439 16.39 39.68 3.93
C ASN A 439 14.94 39.20 4.11
N LEU A 440 14.76 37.90 4.32
CA LEU A 440 13.42 37.32 4.41
C LEU A 440 12.59 37.93 5.54
N ALA A 441 13.24 38.47 6.57
CA ALA A 441 12.58 39.22 7.64
C ALA A 441 11.98 40.57 7.17
N GLU A 442 12.47 41.18 6.10
CA GLU A 442 11.92 42.42 5.54
C GLU A 442 10.76 42.13 4.57
N THR A 443 10.92 41.08 3.74
CA THR A 443 9.93 40.70 2.73
C THR A 443 8.79 39.84 3.28
N MET A 444 9.05 39.10 4.37
CA MET A 444 8.08 38.29 5.09
C MET A 444 8.20 38.55 6.61
N PRO A 445 7.74 39.71 7.12
CA PRO A 445 7.97 40.13 8.51
C PRO A 445 7.47 39.16 9.58
N ASP A 446 6.48 38.33 9.25
CA ASP A 446 5.87 37.36 10.16
C ASP A 446 6.49 35.95 10.08
N VAL A 447 7.44 35.69 9.18
CA VAL A 447 7.97 34.34 8.92
C VAL A 447 8.56 33.68 10.17
N ALA A 448 9.35 34.44 10.95
CA ALA A 448 9.95 33.94 12.18
C ALA A 448 8.88 33.58 13.21
N SER A 449 7.84 34.41 13.35
CA SER A 449 6.73 34.16 14.27
C SER A 449 5.90 32.94 13.85
N LYS A 450 5.64 32.76 12.55
CA LYS A 450 4.96 31.60 11.99
C LYS A 450 5.74 30.31 12.24
N LEU A 451 7.06 30.30 12.01
CA LEU A 451 7.90 29.13 12.26
C LEU A 451 7.93 28.74 13.75
N ARG A 452 8.03 29.72 14.67
CA ARG A 452 7.92 29.45 16.12
C ARG A 452 6.56 28.84 16.46
N ALA A 453 5.48 29.42 15.95
CA ALA A 453 4.14 28.91 16.19
C ALA A 453 3.95 27.47 15.69
N LEU A 454 4.52 27.11 14.53
CA LEU A 454 4.51 25.73 14.05
C LEU A 454 5.32 24.80 14.95
N ALA A 455 6.51 25.22 15.38
CA ALA A 455 7.36 24.44 16.28
C ALA A 455 6.67 24.18 17.63
N ASP A 456 6.03 25.20 18.20
CA ASP A 456 5.37 25.11 19.50
C ASP A 456 4.10 24.25 19.41
N ARG A 457 3.30 24.39 18.35
CA ARG A 457 2.17 23.48 18.09
C ARG A 457 2.62 22.03 17.89
N LEU A 458 3.74 21.82 17.21
CA LEU A 458 4.31 20.49 17.02
C LEU A 458 4.78 19.87 18.34
N GLN A 459 5.42 20.68 19.20
CA GLN A 459 5.79 20.27 20.56
C GLN A 459 4.57 19.90 21.39
N GLU A 460 3.50 20.71 21.35
CA GLU A 460 2.24 20.42 22.04
C GLU A 460 1.65 19.06 21.62
N GLN A 461 1.74 18.71 20.33
CA GLN A 461 1.27 17.41 19.85
C GLN A 461 2.15 16.25 20.35
N VAL A 462 3.47 16.45 20.42
CA VAL A 462 4.39 15.44 21.01
C VAL A 462 4.05 15.22 22.49
N ASP A 463 3.82 16.30 23.24
CA ASP A 463 3.48 16.25 24.67
C ASP A 463 2.11 15.56 24.87
N ARG A 464 1.13 15.86 24.01
CA ARG A 464 -0.19 15.21 24.03
C ARG A 464 -0.10 13.71 23.79
N LEU A 465 0.74 13.27 22.85
CA LEU A 465 0.97 11.84 22.61
C LEU A 465 1.72 11.17 23.76
N GLN A 466 2.68 11.86 24.39
CA GLN A 466 3.31 11.35 25.62
C GLN A 466 2.29 11.16 26.75
N GLY A 467 1.30 12.05 26.86
CA GLY A 467 0.18 11.86 27.79
C GLY A 467 -0.68 10.65 27.45
N LEU A 468 -0.93 10.39 26.16
CA LEU A 468 -1.76 9.26 25.69
C LEU A 468 -1.05 7.90 25.80
N TYR A 469 0.24 7.86 25.50
CA TYR A 469 1.01 6.61 25.35
C TYR A 469 2.00 6.34 26.50
N GLY A 470 2.33 7.35 27.30
CA GLY A 470 3.34 7.28 28.37
C GLY A 470 4.63 8.07 28.08
N ASN A 471 5.46 8.22 29.12
CA ASN A 471 6.49 9.28 29.21
C ASN A 471 7.71 9.15 28.27
N SER A 472 7.94 8.04 27.57
CA SER A 472 9.18 7.84 26.79
C SER A 472 9.06 8.07 25.28
N LEU A 473 7.85 8.09 24.69
CA LEU A 473 7.54 8.08 23.25
C LEU A 473 8.77 8.19 22.31
N GLN A 474 9.55 7.11 22.23
CA GLN A 474 10.82 7.11 21.48
C GLN A 474 10.58 7.13 19.96
N GLY A 475 9.36 6.78 19.52
CA GLY A 475 8.96 6.88 18.12
C GLY A 475 8.86 8.32 17.57
N ALA A 476 8.87 9.35 18.43
CA ALA A 476 8.67 10.75 18.01
C ALA A 476 9.97 11.53 17.71
N GLU A 477 11.15 10.88 17.67
CA GLU A 477 12.44 11.56 17.39
C GLU A 477 12.45 12.32 16.06
N GLY A 478 11.77 11.79 15.04
CA GLY A 478 11.60 12.48 13.76
C GLY A 478 10.91 13.83 13.92
N LEU A 479 9.85 13.91 14.73
CA LEU A 479 9.16 15.18 15.02
C LEU A 479 10.03 16.12 15.85
N ARG A 480 10.77 15.61 16.84
CA ARG A 480 11.70 16.42 17.65
C ARG A 480 12.79 17.07 16.79
N SER A 481 13.32 16.33 15.80
CA SER A 481 14.23 16.89 14.80
C SER A 481 13.60 18.02 13.99
N VAL A 482 12.31 17.90 13.60
CA VAL A 482 11.61 18.96 12.87
C VAL A 482 11.37 20.19 13.76
N ILE A 483 11.01 20.01 15.04
CA ILE A 483 10.88 21.12 16.01
C ILE A 483 12.20 21.90 16.11
N PHE A 484 13.32 21.19 16.24
CA PHE A 484 14.64 21.81 16.27
C PHE A 484 14.93 22.63 15.01
N ASP A 485 14.65 22.07 13.83
CA ASP A 485 14.85 22.78 12.56
C ASP A 485 13.97 24.02 12.43
N LEU A 486 12.69 23.94 12.79
CA LEU A 486 11.76 25.07 12.74
C LEU A 486 12.19 26.20 13.68
N ARG A 487 12.66 25.86 14.89
CA ARG A 487 13.18 26.86 15.84
C ARG A 487 14.45 27.53 15.32
N ASN A 488 15.38 26.76 14.76
CA ASN A 488 16.61 27.29 14.16
C ASN A 488 16.31 28.24 12.99
N MET A 489 15.36 27.88 12.11
CA MET A 489 14.92 28.76 11.01
C MET A 489 14.15 29.98 11.51
N ALA A 490 13.48 29.91 12.66
CA ALA A 490 12.83 31.08 13.25
C ALA A 490 13.83 32.08 13.86
N GLU A 491 14.97 31.59 14.36
CA GLU A 491 16.08 32.43 14.83
C GLU A 491 16.82 33.08 13.66
N ASN A 492 16.98 32.36 12.55
CA ASN A 492 17.59 32.85 11.33
C ASN A 492 16.73 32.54 10.09
N PRO A 493 15.75 33.40 9.74
CA PRO A 493 14.85 33.18 8.61
C PRO A 493 15.52 32.99 7.26
N ASP A 494 16.69 33.59 7.03
CA ASP A 494 17.40 33.46 5.75
C ASP A 494 17.85 32.02 5.48
N LEU A 495 17.91 31.16 6.52
CA LEU A 495 18.11 29.71 6.34
C LEU A 495 17.05 29.06 5.44
N LEU A 496 15.83 29.61 5.35
CA LEU A 496 14.80 29.12 4.43
C LEU A 496 15.20 29.28 2.96
N SER A 497 15.99 30.31 2.64
CA SER A 497 16.50 30.57 1.28
C SER A 497 17.87 29.95 1.03
N LYS A 498 18.67 29.78 2.09
CA LYS A 498 20.04 29.23 2.03
C LYS A 498 20.08 27.70 2.10
N ARG A 499 19.02 27.06 2.59
CA ARG A 499 18.89 25.59 2.59
C ARG A 499 18.27 25.11 1.29
N PRO A 500 18.70 23.96 0.77
CA PRO A 500 18.08 23.37 -0.42
C PRO A 500 16.60 23.03 -0.17
N PRO A 501 15.69 23.27 -1.13
CA PRO A 501 14.27 22.87 -1.06
C PRO A 501 14.05 21.42 -0.62
N GLU A 502 14.99 20.53 -0.93
CA GLU A 502 14.97 19.10 -0.58
C GLU A 502 15.01 18.87 0.94
N MET A 503 15.69 19.72 1.71
CA MET A 503 15.69 19.63 3.18
C MET A 503 14.29 19.95 3.75
N HIS A 504 13.58 20.89 3.13
CA HIS A 504 12.21 21.21 3.55
C HIS A 504 11.25 20.06 3.26
N ALA A 505 11.42 19.38 2.11
CA ALA A 505 10.68 18.18 1.77
C ALA A 505 10.93 17.03 2.78
N GLN A 506 12.16 16.82 3.24
CA GLN A 506 12.47 15.82 4.27
C GLN A 506 11.75 16.09 5.61
N ASN A 507 11.64 17.35 6.02
CA ASN A 507 10.92 17.69 7.25
C ASN A 507 9.41 17.49 7.12
N LEU A 508 8.83 17.76 5.95
CA LEU A 508 7.45 17.39 5.64
C LEU A 508 7.27 15.87 5.68
N GLU A 509 8.17 15.11 5.05
CA GLU A 509 8.12 13.64 5.01
C GLU A 509 8.16 13.02 6.41
N LYS A 510 8.97 13.55 7.34
CA LYS A 510 9.00 13.12 8.74
C LYS A 510 7.64 13.32 9.42
N ILE A 511 6.99 14.47 9.21
CA ILE A 511 5.65 14.75 9.77
C ILE A 511 4.63 13.79 9.16
N THR A 512 4.56 13.69 7.83
CA THR A 512 3.54 12.88 7.14
C THR A 512 3.70 11.39 7.40
N SER A 513 4.93 10.88 7.45
CA SER A 513 5.20 9.48 7.79
C SER A 513 4.76 9.15 9.22
N PHE A 514 4.92 10.10 10.15
CA PHE A 514 4.44 9.94 11.51
C PHE A 514 2.90 9.95 11.59
N ILE A 515 2.22 10.84 10.83
CA ILE A 515 0.75 10.83 10.69
C ILE A 515 0.24 9.48 10.21
N ASP A 516 0.90 8.88 9.22
CA ASP A 516 0.55 7.54 8.72
C ASP A 516 0.78 6.47 9.78
N SER A 517 1.87 6.56 10.55
CA SER A 517 2.15 5.61 11.63
C SER A 517 1.09 5.61 12.74
N LEU A 518 0.57 6.80 13.11
CA LEU A 518 -0.51 6.93 14.10
C LEU A 518 -1.83 6.32 13.61
N GLY A 519 -2.06 6.33 12.29
CA GLY A 519 -3.23 5.71 11.69
C GLY A 519 -3.18 4.17 11.68
N ARG A 520 -2.00 3.56 11.85
CA ARG A 520 -1.84 2.11 11.89
C ARG A 520 -2.00 1.58 13.31
N GLN A 521 -2.82 0.56 13.47
CA GLN A 521 -3.21 -0.03 14.74
C GLN A 521 -2.93 -1.54 14.73
N PRO A 522 -1.67 -2.01 14.57
CA PRO A 522 -1.39 -3.45 14.50
C PRO A 522 -1.54 -4.13 15.87
N LEU A 523 -2.17 -5.31 15.87
CA LEU A 523 -2.34 -6.17 17.05
C LEU A 523 -2.30 -7.63 16.62
N THR A 524 -1.47 -8.45 17.27
CA THR A 524 -1.49 -9.90 17.09
C THR A 524 -2.32 -10.54 18.21
N LEU A 525 -3.24 -11.43 17.86
CA LEU A 525 -4.04 -12.22 18.80
C LEU A 525 -3.71 -13.70 18.67
N ASP A 526 -3.68 -14.39 19.81
CA ASP A 526 -3.49 -15.83 19.93
C ASP A 526 -4.78 -16.49 20.42
N ARG A 527 -5.31 -16.05 21.56
CA ARG A 527 -6.51 -16.65 22.16
C ARG A 527 -7.47 -15.63 22.76
N ILE A 528 -8.74 -15.99 22.78
CA ILE A 528 -9.81 -15.29 23.49
C ILE A 528 -10.37 -16.26 24.53
N PHE A 529 -10.50 -15.80 25.77
CA PHE A 529 -11.07 -16.60 26.85
C PHE A 529 -12.37 -15.97 27.34
N ILE A 530 -13.41 -16.80 27.51
CA ILE A 530 -14.65 -16.42 28.18
C ILE A 530 -14.71 -17.19 29.49
N SER A 531 -14.77 -16.48 30.61
CA SER A 531 -14.61 -17.04 31.95
C SER A 531 -15.74 -16.59 32.87
N SER A 532 -16.17 -17.44 33.81
CA SER A 532 -17.06 -17.01 34.89
C SER A 532 -16.29 -16.32 36.05
N SER A 533 -14.96 -16.26 35.97
CA SER A 533 -14.06 -15.68 36.97
C SER A 533 -13.30 -14.49 36.38
N PRO A 534 -13.09 -13.40 37.13
CA PRO A 534 -12.27 -12.27 36.71
C PRO A 534 -10.76 -12.58 36.72
N GLU A 535 -10.35 -13.69 37.33
CA GLU A 535 -8.94 -14.10 37.39
C GLU A 535 -8.41 -14.51 36.02
N ARG A 536 -7.11 -14.33 35.79
CA ARG A 536 -6.49 -14.69 34.52
C ARG A 536 -6.50 -16.21 34.35
N PRO A 537 -6.93 -16.72 33.18
CA PRO A 537 -7.06 -18.17 32.97
C PRO A 537 -5.71 -18.87 32.78
N VAL A 538 -4.69 -18.15 32.31
CA VAL A 538 -3.34 -18.66 32.06
C VAL A 538 -2.31 -17.62 32.50
N GLU A 539 -1.22 -18.09 33.12
CA GLU A 539 -0.09 -17.23 33.50
C GLU A 539 0.75 -16.86 32.26
N PRO A 540 1.14 -15.59 32.08
CA PRO A 540 2.02 -15.22 30.99
C PRO A 540 3.40 -15.89 31.13
N PRO A 541 4.06 -16.20 30.01
CA PRO A 541 5.31 -16.96 30.04
C PRO A 541 6.43 -16.25 30.81
N GLY A 542 7.05 -16.99 31.73
CA GLY A 542 8.16 -16.52 32.54
C GLY A 542 9.41 -16.21 31.70
N THR A 543 10.29 -15.34 32.20
CA THR A 543 11.49 -14.89 31.46
C THR A 543 12.45 -16.04 31.10
N LEU A 544 12.53 -17.08 31.93
CA LEU A 544 13.33 -18.28 31.65
C LEU A 544 12.76 -19.12 30.51
N THR A 545 11.43 -19.26 30.44
CA THR A 545 10.75 -19.98 29.35
C THR A 545 11.02 -19.30 28.01
N VAL A 546 10.87 -17.97 27.97
CA VAL A 546 11.17 -17.15 26.77
C VAL A 546 12.62 -17.34 26.30
N VAL A 547 13.58 -17.38 27.24
CA VAL A 547 15.00 -17.63 26.91
C VAL A 547 15.22 -19.06 26.41
N GLY A 548 14.56 -20.04 27.03
CA GLY A 548 14.59 -21.44 26.61
C GLY A 548 14.09 -21.63 25.18
N ASP A 549 12.95 -21.02 24.83
CA ASP A 549 12.39 -21.06 23.49
C ASP A 549 13.28 -20.34 22.47
N LEU A 550 13.88 -19.20 22.84
CA LEU A 550 14.87 -18.51 22.00
C LEU A 550 16.07 -19.41 21.67
N VAL A 551 16.62 -20.12 22.66
CA VAL A 551 17.74 -21.05 22.46
C VAL A 551 17.29 -22.27 21.63
N GLY A 552 16.11 -22.82 21.92
CA GLY A 552 15.54 -23.93 21.17
C GLY A 552 15.34 -23.58 19.69
N ASN A 553 14.75 -22.42 19.42
CA ASN A 553 14.55 -21.89 18.07
C ASN A 553 15.89 -21.61 17.37
N PHE A 554 16.89 -21.06 18.08
CA PHE A 554 18.24 -20.89 17.53
C PHE A 554 18.86 -22.23 17.10
N PHE A 555 18.80 -23.29 17.91
CA PHE A 555 19.34 -24.58 17.48
C PHE A 555 18.53 -25.21 16.34
N ARG A 556 17.21 -25.01 16.30
CA ARG A 556 16.38 -25.41 15.15
C ARG A 556 16.82 -24.71 13.88
N THR A 557 17.35 -23.48 13.94
CA THR A 557 17.82 -22.80 12.71
C THR A 557 18.97 -23.51 12.00
N PHE A 558 19.71 -24.37 12.70
CA PHE A 558 20.80 -25.18 12.15
C PHE A 558 20.35 -26.59 11.71
N SER A 559 19.06 -26.92 11.85
CA SER A 559 18.51 -28.17 11.34
C SER A 559 18.47 -28.16 9.81
N PRO A 560 18.79 -29.28 9.13
CA PRO A 560 18.76 -29.38 7.66
C PRO A 560 17.43 -28.94 7.02
N ASN A 561 16.32 -29.05 7.76
CA ASN A 561 14.98 -28.71 7.28
C ASN A 561 14.58 -27.25 7.50
N TYR A 562 15.31 -26.48 8.32
CA TYR A 562 14.92 -25.11 8.66
C TYR A 562 15.11 -24.11 7.50
N HIS A 563 16.06 -24.40 6.61
CA HIS A 563 16.36 -23.59 5.42
C HIS A 563 15.87 -24.23 4.12
N TYR A 564 15.11 -25.32 4.19
CA TYR A 564 14.59 -25.97 3.00
C TYR A 564 13.31 -25.27 2.54
N TYR A 565 13.43 -24.39 1.54
CA TYR A 565 12.31 -23.57 1.03
C TYR A 565 11.68 -24.16 -0.25
N GLY A 566 11.67 -25.49 -0.38
CA GLY A 566 11.43 -26.14 -1.65
C GLY A 566 10.98 -27.58 -1.55
N ARG A 567 10.73 -28.21 -2.70
CA ARG A 567 10.49 -29.65 -2.86
C ARG A 567 11.76 -30.30 -3.41
N ARG A 568 12.06 -31.55 -3.07
CA ARG A 568 13.21 -32.29 -3.65
C ARG A 568 12.75 -33.60 -4.26
N ASP A 569 12.03 -33.53 -5.36
CA ASP A 569 11.83 -34.71 -6.19
C ASP A 569 13.00 -34.83 -7.17
N PRO A 570 13.85 -35.88 -7.09
CA PRO A 570 14.98 -36.06 -8.00
C PRO A 570 14.55 -36.26 -9.46
N ASP A 571 13.29 -36.63 -9.71
CA ASP A 571 12.71 -36.78 -11.04
C ASP A 571 11.93 -35.52 -11.49
N GLY A 572 12.04 -34.41 -10.75
CA GLY A 572 11.41 -33.13 -11.08
C GLY A 572 12.34 -32.15 -11.79
N ILE A 573 11.77 -31.18 -12.51
CA ILE A 573 12.53 -29.98 -12.92
C ILE A 573 12.64 -29.01 -11.73
N ASP A 574 13.80 -28.42 -11.54
CA ASP A 574 14.05 -27.43 -10.50
C ASP A 574 13.74 -26.02 -10.99
N VAL A 575 12.72 -25.39 -10.40
CA VAL A 575 12.25 -24.04 -10.74
C VAL A 575 12.56 -23.11 -9.58
N TRP A 576 13.39 -22.10 -9.79
CA TRP A 576 13.71 -21.10 -8.77
C TRP A 576 12.94 -19.80 -9.00
N VAL A 577 12.28 -19.28 -7.97
CA VAL A 577 11.35 -18.16 -8.11
C VAL A 577 11.74 -16.99 -7.21
N ASN A 578 12.00 -15.83 -7.80
CA ASN A 578 12.31 -14.59 -7.09
C ASN A 578 11.04 -13.82 -6.68
N ARG A 579 10.18 -14.45 -5.88
CA ARG A 579 8.93 -13.83 -5.37
C ARG A 579 8.66 -14.28 -3.93
N GLY A 580 7.70 -13.65 -3.26
CA GLY A 580 7.31 -14.04 -1.89
C GLY A 580 6.80 -15.49 -1.81
N ARG A 581 6.89 -16.10 -0.63
CA ARG A 581 6.47 -17.49 -0.37
C ARG A 581 5.04 -17.80 -0.83
N ASP A 582 4.12 -16.86 -0.65
CA ASP A 582 2.71 -17.03 -1.06
C ASP A 582 2.59 -17.28 -2.58
N TYR A 583 3.44 -16.64 -3.41
CA TYR A 583 3.49 -16.86 -4.86
C TYR A 583 4.06 -18.25 -5.19
N VAL A 584 5.14 -18.65 -4.50
CA VAL A 584 5.82 -19.94 -4.71
C VAL A 584 4.89 -21.10 -4.35
N ALA A 585 4.21 -21.02 -3.21
CA ALA A 585 3.28 -22.05 -2.75
C ALA A 585 2.10 -22.24 -3.72
N LEU A 586 1.48 -21.13 -4.16
CA LEU A 586 0.40 -21.20 -5.13
C LEU A 586 0.88 -21.74 -6.49
N MET A 587 2.07 -21.33 -6.94
CA MET A 587 2.65 -21.83 -8.18
C MET A 587 2.90 -23.35 -8.12
N GLN A 588 3.46 -23.87 -7.01
CA GLN A 588 3.61 -25.32 -6.81
C GLN A 588 2.27 -26.03 -6.84
N GLN A 589 1.26 -25.51 -6.13
CA GLN A 589 -0.07 -26.10 -6.11
C GLN A 589 -0.68 -26.17 -7.52
N LEU A 590 -0.64 -25.07 -8.28
CA LEU A 590 -1.16 -25.06 -9.66
C LEU A 590 -0.36 -25.98 -10.58
N ALA A 591 0.96 -26.07 -10.39
CA ALA A 591 1.80 -26.99 -11.14
C ALA A 591 1.37 -28.44 -10.87
N ASP A 592 1.21 -28.83 -9.61
CA ASP A 592 0.76 -30.18 -9.25
C ASP A 592 -0.65 -30.49 -9.80
N GLU A 593 -1.60 -29.57 -9.63
CA GLU A 593 -3.00 -29.75 -10.03
C GLU A 593 -3.22 -29.80 -11.54
N SER A 594 -2.48 -28.99 -12.30
CA SER A 594 -2.82 -28.73 -13.71
C SER A 594 -1.69 -29.02 -14.69
N PHE A 595 -0.43 -28.93 -14.28
CA PHE A 595 0.72 -29.22 -15.14
C PHE A 595 1.17 -30.67 -14.98
N THR A 596 1.58 -31.06 -13.77
CA THR A 596 2.03 -32.42 -13.44
C THR A 596 0.93 -33.44 -13.73
N ALA A 597 -0.32 -33.14 -13.35
CA ALA A 597 -1.47 -34.01 -13.62
C ALA A 597 -1.73 -34.24 -15.13
N LYS A 598 -1.47 -33.25 -15.99
CA LYS A 598 -1.71 -33.35 -17.44
C LYS A 598 -0.51 -33.92 -18.20
N THR A 599 0.71 -33.58 -17.78
CA THR A 599 1.96 -33.88 -18.53
C THR A 599 2.75 -35.04 -17.94
N GLY A 600 2.54 -35.37 -16.66
CA GLY A 600 3.38 -36.29 -15.90
C GLY A 600 4.74 -35.71 -15.50
N ILE A 601 5.07 -34.47 -15.89
CA ILE A 601 6.32 -33.81 -15.55
C ILE A 601 6.21 -33.26 -14.13
N LYS A 602 7.04 -33.76 -13.22
CA LYS A 602 7.12 -33.25 -11.85
C LYS A 602 7.89 -31.93 -11.79
N VAL A 603 7.50 -31.05 -10.87
CA VAL A 603 8.09 -29.71 -10.72
C VAL A 603 8.43 -29.44 -9.26
N ASN A 604 9.66 -28.99 -9.00
CA ASN A 604 10.10 -28.49 -7.71
C ASN A 604 10.16 -26.96 -7.77
N VAL A 605 9.12 -26.28 -7.28
CA VAL A 605 9.09 -24.81 -7.22
C VAL A 605 9.72 -24.36 -5.90
N ASN A 606 10.88 -23.70 -6.00
CA ASN A 606 11.73 -23.34 -4.89
C ASN A 606 11.86 -21.81 -4.78
N LEU A 607 11.76 -21.28 -3.57
CA LEU A 607 11.94 -19.86 -3.30
C LEU A 607 13.40 -19.45 -3.50
N MET A 608 13.63 -18.38 -4.26
CA MET A 608 14.93 -17.73 -4.43
C MET A 608 14.87 -16.28 -3.93
N PRO A 609 15.17 -16.03 -2.64
CA PRO A 609 15.04 -14.68 -2.06
C PRO A 609 16.03 -13.65 -2.60
N ASN A 610 17.16 -14.10 -3.16
CA ASN A 610 18.21 -13.24 -3.68
C ASN A 610 18.63 -13.70 -5.08
N PRO A 611 18.37 -12.91 -6.14
CA PRO A 611 18.73 -13.27 -7.51
C PRO A 611 20.25 -13.36 -7.74
N GLY A 612 21.07 -12.74 -6.87
CA GLY A 612 22.53 -12.90 -6.91
C GLY A 612 23.01 -14.35 -6.70
N GLN A 613 22.15 -15.22 -6.15
CA GLN A 613 22.43 -16.65 -6.04
C GLN A 613 22.57 -17.31 -7.42
N LEU A 614 21.90 -16.82 -8.47
CA LEU A 614 22.03 -17.37 -9.83
C LEU A 614 23.44 -17.17 -10.40
N ILE A 615 24.10 -16.06 -10.06
CA ILE A 615 25.47 -15.79 -10.52
C ILE A 615 26.44 -16.75 -9.84
N LEU A 616 26.28 -16.96 -8.53
CA LEU A 616 27.10 -17.88 -7.75
C LEU A 616 26.87 -19.34 -8.17
N SER A 617 25.61 -19.74 -8.39
CA SER A 617 25.25 -21.08 -8.82
C SER A 617 25.73 -21.38 -10.24
N ASN A 618 25.63 -20.42 -11.15
CA ASN A 618 26.18 -20.54 -12.51
C ASN A 618 27.70 -20.64 -12.52
N SER A 619 28.38 -19.92 -11.63
CA SER A 619 29.84 -20.07 -11.47
C SER A 619 30.24 -21.42 -10.85
N ALA A 620 29.33 -22.04 -10.09
CA ALA A 620 29.52 -23.33 -9.44
C ALA A 620 28.99 -24.53 -10.27
N GLY A 621 28.35 -24.29 -11.43
CA GLY A 621 27.70 -25.32 -12.25
C GLY A 621 26.54 -26.02 -11.54
N ARG A 622 25.73 -25.28 -10.76
CA ARG A 622 24.58 -25.80 -10.00
C ARG A 622 23.34 -24.93 -10.22
N GLU A 623 23.08 -24.57 -11.48
CA GLU A 623 21.93 -23.78 -11.86
C GLU A 623 20.62 -24.58 -11.74
N PRO A 624 19.47 -23.92 -11.48
CA PRO A 624 18.16 -24.54 -11.65
C PRO A 624 17.87 -24.80 -13.13
N ASP A 625 16.86 -25.63 -13.44
CA ASP A 625 16.39 -25.78 -14.82
C ASP A 625 15.73 -24.50 -15.34
N VAL A 626 14.88 -23.89 -14.50
CA VAL A 626 14.12 -22.66 -14.80
C VAL A 626 14.30 -21.64 -13.69
N ALA A 627 14.42 -20.37 -14.05
CA ALA A 627 14.34 -19.26 -13.10
C ALA A 627 13.23 -18.28 -13.49
N LEU A 628 12.39 -17.89 -12.52
CA LEU A 628 11.24 -16.99 -12.68
C LEU A 628 11.38 -15.73 -11.80
N GLY A 629 10.65 -14.66 -12.13
CA GLY A 629 10.72 -13.39 -11.43
C GLY A 629 12.04 -12.64 -11.67
N ILE A 630 12.67 -12.86 -12.80
CA ILE A 630 13.99 -12.32 -13.14
C ILE A 630 13.85 -10.96 -13.83
N ALA A 631 14.66 -9.97 -13.44
CA ALA A 631 14.58 -8.61 -13.98
C ALA A 631 15.05 -8.51 -15.45
N GLU A 632 14.56 -7.49 -16.17
CA GLU A 632 14.63 -7.38 -17.64
C GLU A 632 16.02 -7.51 -18.27
N GLY A 633 17.07 -7.00 -17.63
CA GLY A 633 18.44 -7.05 -18.17
C GLY A 633 19.19 -8.37 -17.91
N THR A 634 18.75 -9.14 -16.92
CA THR A 634 19.49 -10.33 -16.47
C THR A 634 19.53 -11.46 -17.53
N PRO A 635 18.44 -11.77 -18.27
CA PRO A 635 18.52 -12.79 -19.31
C PRO A 635 19.57 -12.50 -20.38
N ALA A 636 19.68 -11.26 -20.85
CA ALA A 636 20.70 -10.87 -21.83
C ALA A 636 22.13 -11.06 -21.28
N ASP A 637 22.36 -10.75 -19.99
CA ASP A 637 23.65 -10.95 -19.33
C ASP A 637 24.08 -12.41 -19.27
N PHE A 638 23.15 -13.33 -19.00
CA PHE A 638 23.43 -14.77 -19.00
C PHE A 638 23.51 -15.33 -20.43
N ALA A 639 22.74 -14.80 -21.38
CA ALA A 639 22.82 -15.16 -22.80
C ALA A 639 24.19 -14.80 -23.40
N MET A 640 24.73 -13.61 -23.08
CA MET A 640 26.09 -13.18 -23.45
C MET A 640 27.17 -14.17 -22.96
N ARG A 641 26.92 -14.85 -21.84
CA ARG A 641 27.81 -15.86 -21.23
C ARG A 641 27.54 -17.27 -21.73
N ASN A 642 26.61 -17.45 -22.66
CA ASN A 642 26.20 -18.74 -23.22
C ASN A 642 25.62 -19.71 -22.15
N SER A 643 25.00 -19.15 -21.11
CA SER A 643 24.45 -19.89 -19.97
C SER A 643 22.95 -20.22 -20.11
N LEU A 644 22.24 -19.62 -21.07
CA LEU A 644 20.79 -19.83 -21.26
C LEU A 644 20.49 -20.60 -22.55
N VAL A 645 19.32 -21.24 -22.57
CA VAL A 645 18.74 -21.84 -23.78
C VAL A 645 18.16 -20.74 -24.67
N ASN A 646 18.42 -20.84 -25.98
CA ASN A 646 17.77 -20.01 -26.97
C ASN A 646 16.31 -20.47 -27.14
N LEU A 647 15.35 -19.70 -26.63
CA LEU A 647 13.94 -20.06 -26.69
C LEU A 647 13.37 -19.96 -28.11
N SER A 648 13.96 -19.11 -28.96
CA SER A 648 13.52 -18.96 -30.35
C SER A 648 13.84 -20.16 -31.25
N GLU A 649 14.61 -21.14 -30.75
CA GLU A 649 14.85 -22.42 -31.45
C GLU A 649 13.73 -23.45 -31.25
N PHE A 650 12.83 -23.24 -30.28
CA PHE A 650 11.70 -24.15 -30.10
C PHE A 650 10.66 -23.98 -31.23
N PRO A 651 10.15 -25.07 -31.84
CA PRO A 651 9.28 -24.99 -33.02
C PRO A 651 8.00 -24.17 -32.83
N ASP A 652 7.47 -24.14 -31.61
CA ASP A 652 6.22 -23.46 -31.24
C ASP A 652 6.44 -22.09 -30.60
N PHE A 653 7.69 -21.60 -30.52
CA PHE A 653 8.02 -20.31 -29.91
C PHE A 653 7.22 -19.14 -30.49
N ALA A 654 7.05 -19.10 -31.83
CA ALA A 654 6.32 -18.04 -32.49
C ALA A 654 4.89 -17.89 -31.93
N GLY A 655 4.14 -18.99 -31.84
CA GLY A 655 2.78 -18.99 -31.28
C GLY A 655 2.74 -18.68 -29.79
N VAL A 656 3.77 -19.08 -29.03
CA VAL A 656 3.87 -18.72 -27.61
C VAL A 656 4.11 -17.22 -27.43
N SER A 657 4.99 -16.65 -28.26
CA SER A 657 5.38 -15.24 -28.21
C SER A 657 4.26 -14.27 -28.57
N GLU A 658 3.27 -14.74 -29.33
CA GLU A 658 2.10 -13.95 -29.73
C GLU A 658 1.24 -13.50 -28.54
N GLN A 659 1.37 -14.14 -27.38
CA GLN A 659 0.63 -13.79 -26.16
C GLN A 659 1.13 -12.48 -25.51
N PHE A 660 2.28 -11.95 -25.94
CA PHE A 660 2.93 -10.78 -25.36
C PHE A 660 2.95 -9.60 -26.33
N GLN A 661 3.22 -8.41 -25.78
CA GLN A 661 3.51 -7.25 -26.61
C GLN A 661 4.91 -7.39 -27.22
N PRO A 662 5.10 -7.22 -28.54
CA PRO A 662 6.40 -7.44 -29.19
C PRO A 662 7.56 -6.68 -28.52
N GLY A 663 7.32 -5.44 -28.09
CA GLY A 663 8.34 -4.62 -27.41
C GLY A 663 8.81 -5.15 -26.07
N THR A 664 8.03 -6.00 -25.41
CA THR A 664 8.43 -6.64 -24.13
C THR A 664 9.47 -7.73 -24.33
N LEU A 665 9.67 -8.22 -25.56
CA LEU A 665 10.71 -9.20 -25.89
C LEU A 665 12.08 -8.56 -26.14
N ILE A 666 12.14 -7.23 -26.37
CA ILE A 666 13.38 -6.51 -26.68
C ILE A 666 14.45 -6.73 -25.59
N PRO A 667 14.17 -6.56 -24.29
CA PRO A 667 15.18 -6.75 -23.24
C PRO A 667 15.69 -8.20 -23.14
N PHE A 668 14.88 -9.17 -23.55
CA PHE A 668 15.17 -10.60 -23.50
C PHE A 668 15.84 -11.13 -24.77
N THR A 669 16.09 -10.26 -25.74
CA THR A 669 16.70 -10.60 -27.02
C THR A 669 18.19 -10.27 -26.98
N TYR A 670 19.02 -11.22 -27.38
CA TYR A 670 20.44 -11.03 -27.60
C TYR A 670 20.83 -11.63 -28.95
N ASP A 671 21.51 -10.83 -29.79
CA ASP A 671 22.04 -11.29 -31.09
C ASP A 671 20.97 -11.92 -32.01
N GLY A 672 19.75 -11.35 -31.98
CA GLY A 672 18.59 -11.81 -32.75
C GLY A 672 17.89 -13.07 -32.23
N SER A 673 18.28 -13.57 -31.05
CA SER A 673 17.69 -14.74 -30.40
C SER A 673 17.05 -14.35 -29.07
N VAL A 674 15.92 -14.99 -28.71
CA VAL A 674 15.17 -14.70 -27.49
C VAL A 674 15.51 -15.71 -26.39
N TYR A 675 15.83 -15.25 -25.19
CA TYR A 675 16.33 -16.10 -24.09
C TYR A 675 15.44 -16.14 -22.85
N ALA A 676 14.34 -15.39 -22.85
CA ALA A 676 13.35 -15.40 -21.77
C ALA A 676 11.96 -15.04 -22.28
N LEU A 677 10.92 -15.46 -21.56
CA LEU A 677 9.55 -15.01 -21.78
C LEU A 677 9.15 -13.96 -20.73
N PRO A 678 8.41 -12.90 -21.12
CA PRO A 678 7.83 -11.95 -20.17
C PRO A 678 6.87 -12.64 -19.21
N GLU A 679 6.97 -12.31 -17.93
CA GLU A 679 6.07 -12.79 -16.88
C GLU A 679 5.17 -11.67 -16.36
N THR A 680 5.76 -10.52 -15.99
CA THR A 680 5.00 -9.31 -15.61
C THR A 680 5.51 -8.08 -16.34
N VAL A 681 4.61 -7.13 -16.60
CA VAL A 681 4.94 -5.86 -17.27
C VAL A 681 4.58 -4.70 -16.34
N ALA A 682 5.52 -3.78 -16.15
CA ALA A 682 5.25 -2.56 -15.40
C ALA A 682 4.22 -1.69 -16.11
N LEU A 683 3.39 -1.06 -15.29
CA LEU A 683 2.54 0.05 -15.68
C LEU A 683 3.42 1.31 -15.64
N ASN A 684 3.47 2.09 -16.72
CA ASN A 684 4.09 3.42 -16.76
C ASN A 684 3.11 4.37 -17.46
N VAL A 685 2.32 5.10 -16.67
CA VAL A 685 1.16 5.86 -17.16
C VAL A 685 1.11 7.23 -16.50
N LEU A 686 0.29 8.12 -17.05
CA LEU A 686 -0.03 9.40 -16.45
C LEU A 686 -1.09 9.20 -15.35
N PHE A 687 -0.78 9.61 -14.13
CA PHE A 687 -1.71 9.76 -13.02
C PHE A 687 -2.16 11.20 -12.93
N TYR A 688 -3.46 11.43 -12.69
CA TYR A 688 -3.97 12.78 -12.52
C TYR A 688 -5.17 12.85 -11.57
N ARG A 689 -5.23 13.94 -10.79
CA ARG A 689 -6.32 14.28 -9.87
C ARG A 689 -7.43 14.98 -10.63
N THR A 690 -8.53 14.26 -10.86
CA THR A 690 -9.68 14.75 -11.65
C THR A 690 -10.36 15.94 -10.97
N ASP A 691 -10.44 15.91 -9.64
CA ASP A 691 -11.01 16.97 -8.81
C ASP A 691 -10.17 18.25 -8.87
N ILE A 692 -8.85 18.13 -8.76
CA ILE A 692 -7.93 19.28 -8.77
C ILE A 692 -7.89 19.91 -10.17
N LEU A 693 -7.64 19.11 -11.21
CA LEU A 693 -7.57 19.64 -12.57
C LEU A 693 -8.85 20.34 -13.00
N LYS A 694 -10.02 19.76 -12.68
CA LYS A 694 -11.32 20.37 -12.96
C LYS A 694 -11.50 21.71 -12.23
N SER A 695 -11.05 21.82 -10.98
CA SER A 695 -11.18 23.05 -10.18
C SER A 695 -10.37 24.24 -10.73
N ILE A 696 -9.25 23.95 -11.41
CA ILE A 696 -8.37 24.96 -12.02
C ILE A 696 -8.56 25.06 -13.54
N GLY A 697 -9.59 24.43 -14.09
CA GLY A 697 -9.95 24.51 -15.52
C GLY A 697 -8.98 23.79 -16.46
N LEU A 698 -8.19 22.85 -15.95
CA LEU A 698 -7.24 22.06 -16.72
C LEU A 698 -7.79 20.67 -17.07
N LYS A 699 -7.29 20.10 -18.16
CA LYS A 699 -7.54 18.72 -18.60
C LYS A 699 -6.23 17.94 -18.58
N PRO A 700 -6.21 16.61 -18.35
CA PRO A 700 -4.98 15.83 -18.42
C PRO A 700 -4.28 16.02 -19.78
N PRO A 701 -2.94 16.20 -19.81
CA PRO A 701 -2.20 16.45 -21.05
C PRO A 701 -2.16 15.21 -21.95
N ASP A 702 -2.45 15.38 -23.23
CA ASP A 702 -2.36 14.31 -24.22
C ASP A 702 -0.97 14.26 -24.88
N THR A 703 -0.36 15.44 -25.05
CA THR A 703 0.96 15.62 -25.66
C THR A 703 1.95 16.33 -24.73
N TRP A 704 3.25 16.25 -25.03
CA TRP A 704 4.27 17.03 -24.31
C TRP A 704 4.02 18.54 -24.41
N ASP A 705 3.50 19.03 -25.54
CA ASP A 705 3.15 20.44 -25.71
C ASP A 705 1.98 20.85 -24.81
N ASP A 706 0.97 19.99 -24.65
CA ASP A 706 -0.12 20.22 -23.68
C ASP A 706 0.42 20.29 -22.25
N LEU A 707 1.39 19.44 -21.91
CA LEU A 707 2.06 19.48 -20.62
C LEU A 707 2.80 20.82 -20.43
N TYR A 708 3.62 21.23 -21.40
CA TYR A 708 4.34 22.51 -21.32
C TYR A 708 3.40 23.71 -21.19
N GLY A 709 2.26 23.70 -21.90
CA GLY A 709 1.22 24.72 -21.77
C GLY A 709 0.50 24.70 -20.42
N MET A 710 0.38 23.54 -19.78
CA MET A 710 -0.25 23.37 -18.47
C MET A 710 0.63 23.86 -17.31
N LEU A 711 1.95 23.65 -17.39
CA LEU A 711 2.87 23.88 -16.27
C LEU A 711 2.79 25.30 -15.67
N PRO A 712 2.70 26.40 -16.46
CA PRO A 712 2.55 27.75 -15.90
C PRO A 712 1.33 27.89 -14.99
N THR A 713 0.17 27.35 -15.41
CA THR A 713 -1.06 27.40 -14.62
C THR A 713 -0.95 26.56 -13.35
N LEU A 714 -0.38 25.35 -13.42
CA LEU A 714 -0.13 24.53 -12.23
C LEU A 714 0.76 25.28 -11.23
N GLN A 715 1.90 25.78 -11.68
CA GLN A 715 2.89 26.44 -10.83
C GLN A 715 2.37 27.74 -10.23
N GLN A 716 1.60 28.55 -10.98
CA GLN A 716 0.96 29.76 -10.45
C GLN A 716 -0.03 29.44 -9.32
N LYS A 717 -0.67 28.27 -9.38
CA LYS A 717 -1.59 27.78 -8.34
C LYS A 717 -0.89 27.01 -7.21
N GLY A 718 0.44 26.90 -7.24
CA GLY A 718 1.23 26.19 -6.23
C GLY A 718 1.29 24.68 -6.40
N TYR A 719 0.90 24.17 -7.58
CA TYR A 719 1.00 22.76 -7.95
C TYR A 719 2.21 22.50 -8.85
N ASN A 720 2.63 21.25 -8.98
CA ASN A 720 3.66 20.85 -9.94
C ASN A 720 3.34 19.52 -10.64
N PHE A 721 4.13 19.18 -11.67
CA PHE A 721 4.08 17.90 -12.35
C PHE A 721 5.21 16.98 -11.87
N TYR A 722 4.90 15.71 -11.63
CA TYR A 722 5.93 14.73 -11.30
C TYR A 722 6.45 14.01 -12.54
N PHE A 723 7.76 14.06 -12.72
CA PHE A 723 8.50 13.25 -13.67
C PHE A 723 9.74 12.68 -12.99
N ALA A 724 9.83 11.36 -12.89
CA ALA A 724 11.02 10.74 -12.34
C ALA A 724 12.25 11.09 -13.19
N LYS A 725 13.28 11.70 -12.57
CA LYS A 725 14.52 12.12 -13.23
C LYS A 725 15.09 11.06 -14.18
N LEU A 726 15.12 9.79 -13.76
CA LEU A 726 15.73 8.70 -14.52
C LEU A 726 14.81 8.07 -15.56
N ASN A 727 13.57 8.56 -15.73
CA ASN A 727 12.61 8.07 -16.71
C ASN A 727 12.84 8.69 -18.10
N TYR A 728 14.08 8.69 -18.60
CA TYR A 728 14.44 9.36 -19.87
C TYR A 728 14.14 8.52 -21.11
N VAL A 729 13.96 7.20 -20.98
CA VAL A 729 13.72 6.30 -22.13
C VAL A 729 12.54 6.75 -23.00
N PRO A 730 11.36 7.09 -22.45
CA PRO A 730 10.25 7.61 -23.26
C PRO A 730 10.61 8.86 -24.07
N ILE A 731 11.39 9.78 -23.48
CA ILE A 731 11.80 11.03 -24.15
C ILE A 731 12.67 10.72 -25.38
N PHE A 732 13.67 9.84 -25.25
CA PHE A 732 14.52 9.45 -26.38
C PHE A 732 13.74 8.74 -27.48
N LEU A 733 12.92 7.75 -27.11
CA LEU A 733 12.18 6.96 -28.10
C LEU A 733 11.11 7.78 -28.83
N GLN A 734 10.42 8.70 -28.14
CA GLN A 734 9.39 9.54 -28.76
C GLN A 734 9.97 10.63 -29.67
N ASN A 735 11.21 11.07 -29.43
CA ASN A 735 11.98 11.92 -30.36
C ASN A 735 12.55 11.14 -31.56
N GLY A 736 12.36 9.81 -31.61
CA GLY A 736 12.88 8.96 -32.68
C GLY A 736 14.36 8.63 -32.53
N ALA A 737 14.96 8.84 -31.36
CA ALA A 737 16.36 8.49 -31.10
C ALA A 737 16.53 6.98 -30.84
N SER A 738 17.58 6.40 -31.42
CA SER A 738 18.04 5.05 -31.09
C SER A 738 19.19 5.12 -30.08
N PHE A 739 19.18 4.23 -29.08
CA PHE A 739 20.27 4.16 -28.10
C PHE A 739 21.55 3.58 -28.67
N TYR A 740 21.46 2.67 -29.64
CA TYR A 740 22.58 2.00 -30.29
C TYR A 740 22.38 1.96 -31.80
N THR A 741 23.47 1.81 -32.55
CA THR A 741 23.44 1.55 -33.99
C THR A 741 22.87 0.15 -34.28
N GLU A 742 22.35 -0.08 -35.49
CA GLU A 742 21.73 -1.38 -35.86
C GLU A 742 22.67 -2.58 -35.69
N ASP A 743 23.98 -2.37 -35.84
CA ASP A 743 25.02 -3.39 -35.62
C ASP A 743 25.43 -3.56 -34.15
N GLY A 744 24.88 -2.74 -33.24
CA GLY A 744 25.17 -2.74 -31.80
C GLY A 744 26.59 -2.31 -31.44
N LEU A 745 27.35 -1.77 -32.40
CA LEU A 745 28.78 -1.51 -32.22
C LEU A 745 29.08 -0.13 -31.63
N ASN A 746 28.21 0.86 -31.86
CA ASN A 746 28.34 2.20 -31.30
C ASN A 746 27.02 2.65 -30.68
N SER A 747 27.07 3.70 -29.86
CA SER A 747 25.86 4.39 -29.43
C SER A 747 25.19 5.12 -30.61
N GLY A 748 23.86 5.17 -30.60
CA GLY A 748 23.05 5.98 -31.52
C GLY A 748 22.80 7.40 -31.01
N LEU A 749 23.48 7.76 -29.91
CA LEU A 749 23.24 8.97 -29.12
C LEU A 749 23.93 10.22 -29.69
N ASN A 750 24.67 10.09 -30.81
CA ASN A 750 25.26 11.20 -31.57
C ASN A 750 24.32 11.78 -32.64
N SER A 751 23.10 11.23 -32.78
CA SER A 751 22.09 11.69 -33.73
C SER A 751 21.45 13.01 -33.31
N ARG A 752 20.91 13.76 -34.28
CA ARG A 752 20.18 15.02 -34.01
C ARG A 752 18.98 14.76 -33.09
N GLU A 753 18.31 13.64 -33.31
CA GLU A 753 17.16 13.16 -32.56
C GLU A 753 17.54 12.89 -31.09
N ALA A 754 18.71 12.28 -30.83
CA ALA A 754 19.23 12.08 -29.47
C ALA A 754 19.60 13.41 -28.78
N PHE A 755 20.19 14.37 -29.51
CA PHE A 755 20.45 15.70 -28.94
C PHE A 755 19.14 16.43 -28.59
N ASN A 756 18.11 16.34 -29.43
CA ASN A 756 16.80 16.93 -29.14
C ASN A 756 16.15 16.27 -27.93
N ALA A 757 16.21 14.95 -27.82
CA ALA A 757 15.73 14.22 -26.66
C ALA A 757 16.44 14.62 -25.36
N PHE A 758 17.78 14.68 -25.38
CA PHE A 758 18.56 15.07 -24.21
C PHE A 758 18.30 16.52 -23.81
N LYS A 759 18.12 17.41 -24.79
CA LYS A 759 17.68 18.79 -24.56
C LYS A 759 16.32 18.81 -23.87
N GLN A 760 15.31 18.13 -24.44
CA GLN A 760 13.96 18.07 -23.87
C GLN A 760 13.99 17.53 -22.43
N TRP A 761 14.72 16.43 -22.20
CA TRP A 761 14.83 15.82 -20.87
C TRP A 761 15.47 16.77 -19.85
N THR A 762 16.49 17.53 -20.23
CA THR A 762 17.16 18.48 -19.32
C THR A 762 16.32 19.74 -19.10
N GLU A 763 15.63 20.25 -20.13
CA GLU A 763 14.75 21.42 -20.06
C GLU A 763 13.53 21.22 -19.15
N LEU A 764 13.04 19.98 -18.97
CA LEU A 764 12.03 19.66 -17.95
C LEU A 764 12.41 20.22 -16.58
N PHE A 765 13.70 20.17 -16.23
CA PHE A 765 14.18 20.59 -14.91
C PHE A 765 14.77 22.01 -14.93
N THR A 766 15.48 22.39 -15.99
CA THR A 766 16.18 23.68 -16.05
C THR A 766 15.27 24.83 -16.51
N VAL A 767 14.33 24.57 -17.42
CA VAL A 767 13.44 25.59 -18.00
C VAL A 767 12.06 25.50 -17.38
N TYR A 768 11.48 24.30 -17.37
CA TYR A 768 10.12 24.07 -16.90
C TYR A 768 10.03 23.92 -15.37
N GLY A 769 11.16 23.85 -14.66
CA GLY A 769 11.22 23.92 -13.21
C GLY A 769 10.59 22.72 -12.49
N LEU A 770 10.63 21.53 -13.09
CA LEU A 770 10.25 20.32 -12.39
C LEU A 770 11.24 20.02 -11.25
N PRO A 771 10.79 19.47 -10.10
CA PRO A 771 11.67 19.13 -8.99
C PRO A 771 12.62 17.99 -9.38
N THR A 772 13.90 18.09 -9.02
CA THR A 772 14.92 17.09 -9.37
C THR A 772 14.92 15.86 -8.46
N GLU A 773 14.38 16.00 -7.25
CA GLU A 773 14.26 14.94 -6.25
C GLU A 773 12.86 14.98 -5.63
N VAL A 774 12.13 13.86 -5.73
CA VAL A 774 10.82 13.68 -5.12
C VAL A 774 10.83 12.30 -4.46
N PRO A 775 11.08 12.23 -3.14
CA PRO A 775 11.25 10.96 -2.44
C PRO A 775 10.03 10.03 -2.58
N SER A 776 8.83 10.60 -2.60
CA SER A 776 7.59 9.84 -2.76
C SER A 776 6.54 10.63 -3.54
N PHE A 777 6.40 10.33 -4.83
CA PHE A 777 5.31 10.90 -5.63
C PHE A 777 3.93 10.54 -5.08
N TYR A 778 3.75 9.31 -4.59
CA TYR A 778 2.51 8.87 -3.96
C TYR A 778 2.04 9.85 -2.86
N MET A 779 2.94 10.27 -1.96
CA MET A 779 2.59 11.19 -0.89
C MET A 779 2.17 12.56 -1.44
N HIS A 780 2.94 13.13 -2.39
CA HIS A 780 2.62 14.42 -3.02
C HIS A 780 1.32 14.40 -3.85
N PHE A 781 1.03 13.28 -4.50
CA PHE A 781 -0.22 13.07 -5.22
C PHE A 781 -1.41 12.95 -4.27
N ARG A 782 -1.20 12.29 -3.12
CA ARG A 782 -2.19 12.13 -2.06
C ARG A 782 -2.54 13.44 -1.37
N SER A 783 -1.55 14.26 -1.00
CA SER A 783 -1.76 15.63 -0.50
C SER A 783 -2.29 16.57 -1.59
N GLY A 784 -2.03 16.27 -2.86
CA GLY A 784 -2.56 16.98 -4.02
C GLY A 784 -1.68 18.14 -4.51
N ASP A 785 -0.48 18.33 -3.95
CA ASP A 785 0.46 19.37 -4.41
C ASP A 785 1.19 18.99 -5.71
N MET A 786 1.29 17.70 -6.02
CA MET A 786 1.61 17.21 -7.38
C MET A 786 0.42 16.46 -7.95
N PRO A 787 -0.62 17.17 -8.45
CA PRO A 787 -1.88 16.55 -8.88
C PRO A 787 -1.76 15.78 -10.19
N VAL A 788 -0.62 15.84 -10.89
CA VAL A 788 -0.40 15.16 -12.16
C VAL A 788 1.04 14.66 -12.21
N GLY A 789 1.27 13.46 -12.75
CA GLY A 789 2.62 12.95 -12.97
C GLY A 789 2.67 11.60 -13.67
N ILE A 790 3.85 11.22 -14.16
CA ILE A 790 4.11 9.90 -14.75
C ILE A 790 4.74 9.01 -13.68
N ALA A 791 4.10 7.87 -13.42
CA ALA A 791 4.57 6.95 -12.40
C ALA A 791 4.25 5.50 -12.75
N ASP A 792 4.61 4.59 -11.84
CA ASP A 792 4.68 3.17 -12.09
C ASP A 792 3.54 2.34 -11.45
N TYR A 793 3.59 1.03 -11.67
CA TYR A 793 2.70 0.06 -11.04
C TYR A 793 2.66 0.17 -9.51
N ASN A 794 3.81 0.38 -8.87
CA ASN A 794 3.89 0.49 -7.42
C ASN A 794 3.09 1.71 -6.92
N THR A 795 3.18 2.84 -7.62
CA THR A 795 2.37 4.03 -7.31
C THR A 795 0.88 3.75 -7.45
N TYR A 796 0.46 3.04 -8.51
CA TYR A 796 -0.93 2.61 -8.68
C TYR A 796 -1.41 1.77 -7.48
N MET A 797 -0.62 0.79 -7.05
CA MET A 797 -0.96 -0.06 -5.89
C MET A 797 -1.03 0.73 -4.59
N GLN A 798 -0.11 1.68 -4.36
CA GLN A 798 -0.14 2.54 -3.18
C GLN A 798 -1.42 3.40 -3.16
N LEU A 799 -1.82 3.99 -4.28
CA LEU A 799 -3.04 4.80 -4.36
C LEU A 799 -4.30 3.95 -4.12
N LEU A 800 -4.36 2.76 -4.72
CA LEU A 800 -5.49 1.84 -4.57
C LEU A 800 -5.65 1.32 -3.14
N VAL A 801 -4.55 0.97 -2.47
CA VAL A 801 -4.57 0.22 -1.20
C VAL A 801 -4.38 1.13 0.03
N ALA A 802 -3.57 2.18 -0.09
CA ALA A 802 -3.15 3.02 1.04
C ALA A 802 -3.76 4.43 1.04
N ALA A 803 -4.38 4.87 -0.06
CA ALA A 803 -5.10 6.14 -0.16
C ALA A 803 -6.58 5.98 -0.56
N PRO A 804 -7.37 5.17 0.16
CA PRO A 804 -8.78 4.96 -0.15
C PRO A 804 -9.60 6.25 -0.22
N GLU A 805 -9.23 7.28 0.55
CA GLU A 805 -9.88 8.60 0.52
C GLU A 805 -9.83 9.31 -0.83
N LEU A 806 -8.92 8.91 -1.73
CA LEU A 806 -8.82 9.48 -3.07
C LEU A 806 -9.69 8.76 -4.09
N ALA A 807 -10.36 7.66 -3.72
CA ALA A 807 -11.16 6.88 -4.67
C ALA A 807 -12.15 7.78 -5.44
N GLY A 808 -12.21 7.60 -6.76
CA GLY A 808 -13.01 8.43 -7.67
C GLY A 808 -12.48 9.85 -7.92
N SER A 809 -11.44 10.30 -7.21
CA SER A 809 -10.82 11.63 -7.36
C SER A 809 -9.52 11.62 -8.16
N TRP A 810 -9.11 10.47 -8.67
CA TRP A 810 -8.00 10.32 -9.60
C TRP A 810 -8.33 9.32 -10.69
N GLU A 811 -7.64 9.45 -11.82
CA GLU A 811 -7.72 8.52 -12.94
C GLU A 811 -6.30 8.35 -13.53
N ILE A 812 -6.15 7.36 -14.43
CA ILE A 812 -4.93 7.15 -15.22
C ILE A 812 -5.20 7.34 -16.71
N ALA A 813 -4.17 7.71 -17.46
CA ALA A 813 -4.19 7.83 -18.92
C ALA A 813 -2.81 7.44 -19.49
N PRO A 814 -2.69 7.13 -20.79
CA PRO A 814 -1.37 6.98 -21.44
C PRO A 814 -0.48 8.20 -21.19
N ILE A 815 0.84 8.00 -21.14
CA ILE A 815 1.79 9.11 -20.93
C ILE A 815 1.73 10.10 -22.08
N PRO A 816 1.96 11.41 -21.86
CA PRO A 816 2.04 12.40 -22.94
C PRO A 816 2.94 11.94 -24.08
N GLY A 817 2.45 12.10 -25.31
CA GLY A 817 3.17 11.70 -26.52
C GLY A 817 3.62 12.86 -27.40
N VAL A 818 4.20 12.51 -28.54
CA VAL A 818 4.54 13.46 -29.61
C VAL A 818 3.52 13.31 -30.74
N LYS A 819 2.82 14.39 -31.07
CA LYS A 819 1.84 14.42 -32.15
C LYS A 819 2.54 14.48 -33.51
N ARG A 820 2.20 13.57 -34.41
CA ARG A 820 2.65 13.56 -35.81
C ARG A 820 1.72 14.38 -36.71
N GLU A 821 2.20 14.68 -37.91
CA GLU A 821 1.44 15.42 -38.93
C GLU A 821 0.12 14.73 -39.32
N ASP A 822 0.09 13.39 -39.27
CA ASP A 822 -1.10 12.57 -39.52
C ASP A 822 -2.12 12.56 -38.37
N GLY A 823 -1.84 13.28 -37.28
CA GLY A 823 -2.68 13.37 -36.09
C GLY A 823 -2.49 12.25 -35.08
N THR A 824 -1.66 11.24 -35.37
CA THR A 824 -1.32 10.18 -34.41
C THR A 824 -0.44 10.73 -33.29
N VAL A 825 -0.62 10.21 -32.07
CA VAL A 825 0.21 10.59 -30.91
C VAL A 825 1.10 9.41 -30.54
N VAL A 826 2.41 9.58 -30.74
CA VAL A 826 3.44 8.57 -30.48
C VAL A 826 3.81 8.57 -29.01
N ARG A 827 3.69 7.41 -28.34
CA ARG A 827 3.85 7.28 -26.88
C ARG A 827 4.86 6.21 -26.46
N TRP A 828 5.90 5.99 -27.28
CA TRP A 828 6.92 5.00 -26.96
C TRP A 828 7.40 5.14 -25.51
N SER A 829 7.35 4.04 -24.77
CA SER A 829 7.73 3.99 -23.37
C SER A 829 8.26 2.62 -22.98
N GLY A 830 9.31 2.62 -22.18
CA GLY A 830 9.78 1.43 -21.48
C GLY A 830 9.08 1.26 -20.12
N GLY A 831 9.63 0.35 -19.32
CA GLY A 831 9.18 0.04 -17.96
C GLY A 831 9.70 -1.32 -17.49
N ASN A 832 9.79 -1.53 -16.18
CA ASN A 832 10.36 -2.77 -15.63
C ASN A 832 9.59 -4.02 -16.11
N LEU A 833 10.30 -5.12 -16.33
CA LEU A 833 9.70 -6.42 -16.62
C LEU A 833 10.22 -7.46 -15.63
N SER A 834 9.42 -8.50 -15.40
CA SER A 834 9.96 -9.76 -14.91
C SER A 834 9.87 -10.83 -15.99
N SER A 835 10.71 -11.85 -15.90
CA SER A 835 10.79 -12.91 -16.89
C SER A 835 10.97 -14.29 -16.30
N GLY A 836 10.72 -15.30 -17.13
CA GLY A 836 11.17 -16.67 -16.95
C GLY A 836 12.22 -17.07 -17.98
N MET A 837 13.29 -17.73 -17.54
CA MET A 837 14.41 -18.18 -18.40
C MET A 837 14.81 -19.62 -18.09
N ILE A 838 15.40 -20.30 -19.08
CA ILE A 838 15.84 -21.71 -18.98
C ILE A 838 17.37 -21.77 -19.07
N PHE A 839 18.00 -22.46 -18.13
CA PHE A 839 19.45 -22.63 -18.11
C PHE A 839 19.91 -23.71 -19.08
N ARG A 840 21.04 -23.45 -19.74
CA ARG A 840 21.63 -24.37 -20.71
C ARG A 840 22.17 -25.65 -20.07
N SER A 841 22.57 -25.60 -18.80
CA SER A 841 23.03 -26.77 -18.05
C SER A 841 21.94 -27.80 -17.78
N SER A 842 20.65 -27.43 -17.91
CA SER A 842 19.53 -28.35 -17.77
C SER A 842 19.64 -29.53 -18.75
N GLU A 843 19.47 -30.73 -18.22
CA GLU A 843 19.32 -31.96 -19.01
C GLU A 843 17.85 -32.16 -19.46
N ARG A 844 16.91 -31.40 -18.90
CA ARG A 844 15.46 -31.51 -19.11
C ARG A 844 14.87 -30.29 -19.83
N ARG A 845 15.58 -29.79 -20.84
CA ARG A 845 15.23 -28.53 -21.55
C ARG A 845 13.84 -28.53 -22.17
N GLN A 846 13.37 -29.66 -22.68
CA GLN A 846 12.01 -29.76 -23.24
C GLN A 846 10.95 -29.67 -22.13
N ASP A 847 11.16 -30.35 -21.01
CA ASP A 847 10.25 -30.32 -19.86
C ASP A 847 10.19 -28.91 -19.24
N ALA A 848 11.35 -28.25 -19.14
CA ALA A 848 11.48 -26.86 -18.73
C ALA A 848 10.74 -25.91 -19.69
N TRP A 849 10.79 -26.15 -21.00
CA TRP A 849 10.03 -25.38 -21.99
C TRP A 849 8.52 -25.60 -21.88
N GLU A 850 8.07 -26.85 -21.72
CA GLU A 850 6.65 -27.15 -21.47
C GLU A 850 6.15 -26.44 -20.22
N PHE A 851 6.94 -26.44 -19.14
CA PHE A 851 6.62 -25.71 -17.92
C PHE A 851 6.53 -24.20 -18.15
N LEU A 852 7.50 -23.60 -18.85
CA LEU A 852 7.51 -22.16 -19.08
C LEU A 852 6.34 -21.70 -19.97
N LYS A 853 5.96 -22.52 -20.97
CA LYS A 853 4.74 -22.32 -21.77
C LYS A 853 3.49 -22.40 -20.92
N TRP A 854 3.36 -23.44 -20.08
CA TRP A 854 2.24 -23.59 -19.17
C TRP A 854 2.14 -22.40 -18.21
N TRP A 855 3.24 -22.02 -17.58
CA TRP A 855 3.29 -20.94 -16.61
C TRP A 855 2.82 -19.62 -17.21
N THR A 856 3.30 -19.29 -18.40
CA THR A 856 2.99 -18.02 -19.09
C THR A 856 1.70 -18.05 -19.92
N SER A 857 1.00 -19.19 -19.95
CA SER A 857 -0.24 -19.35 -20.71
C SER A 857 -1.38 -18.47 -20.18
N THR A 858 -2.32 -18.15 -21.06
CA THR A 858 -3.51 -17.36 -20.69
C THR A 858 -4.29 -18.00 -19.54
N GLU A 859 -4.52 -19.31 -19.58
CA GLU A 859 -5.28 -20.05 -18.56
C GLU A 859 -4.59 -19.96 -17.20
N THR A 860 -3.31 -20.31 -17.13
CA THR A 860 -2.55 -20.31 -15.88
C THR A 860 -2.37 -18.91 -15.32
N GLN A 861 -2.05 -17.91 -16.16
CA GLN A 861 -1.85 -16.54 -15.69
C GLN A 861 -3.15 -15.89 -15.19
N SER A 862 -4.29 -16.13 -15.84
CA SER A 862 -5.60 -15.66 -15.34
C SER A 862 -5.98 -16.34 -14.02
N ARG A 863 -5.78 -17.66 -13.93
CA ARG A 863 -6.08 -18.42 -12.71
C ARG A 863 -5.18 -18.00 -11.57
N PHE A 864 -3.86 -17.99 -11.78
CA PHE A 864 -2.89 -17.56 -10.79
C PHE A 864 -3.14 -16.13 -10.32
N GLY A 865 -3.37 -15.19 -11.23
CA GLY A 865 -3.64 -13.80 -10.88
C GLY A 865 -4.92 -13.61 -10.09
N SER A 866 -5.98 -14.36 -10.42
CA SER A 866 -7.24 -14.32 -9.68
C SER A 866 -7.13 -14.98 -8.31
N GLU A 867 -6.48 -16.14 -8.22
CA GLU A 867 -6.30 -16.86 -6.97
C GLU A 867 -5.34 -16.12 -6.03
N ILE A 868 -4.21 -15.59 -6.50
CA ILE A 868 -3.29 -14.88 -5.61
C ILE A 868 -3.92 -13.60 -5.03
N GLU A 869 -4.71 -12.87 -5.84
CA GLU A 869 -5.47 -11.69 -5.39
C GLU A 869 -6.59 -12.08 -4.42
N LEU A 870 -7.32 -13.17 -4.68
CA LEU A 870 -8.36 -13.68 -3.78
C LEU A 870 -7.77 -14.15 -2.44
N LEU A 871 -6.64 -14.87 -2.50
CA LEU A 871 -5.96 -15.42 -1.32
C LEU A 871 -5.37 -14.33 -0.43
N ASN A 872 -4.89 -13.23 -1.01
CA ASN A 872 -4.03 -12.28 -0.30
C ASN A 872 -4.50 -10.83 -0.34
N GLY A 873 -5.63 -10.54 -0.97
CA GLY A 873 -6.17 -9.19 -1.13
C GLY A 873 -5.70 -8.50 -2.41
N VAL A 874 -6.33 -7.35 -2.69
CA VAL A 874 -6.05 -6.54 -3.89
C VAL A 874 -4.60 -6.10 -3.98
N GLU A 875 -3.87 -6.03 -2.86
CA GLU A 875 -2.43 -5.72 -2.86
C GLU A 875 -1.54 -6.77 -3.54
N PHE A 876 -2.08 -7.97 -3.81
CA PHE A 876 -1.44 -9.04 -4.58
C PHE A 876 -1.89 -9.09 -6.03
N ARG A 877 -2.58 -8.05 -6.52
CA ARG A 877 -2.98 -7.95 -7.92
C ARG A 877 -1.83 -8.29 -8.85
N TRP A 878 -2.13 -9.13 -9.84
CA TRP A 878 -1.12 -9.68 -10.73
C TRP A 878 -1.10 -8.94 -12.06
N ASN A 879 0.02 -8.27 -12.35
CA ASN A 879 0.25 -7.53 -13.60
C ASN A 879 0.91 -8.41 -14.67
N THR A 880 0.23 -9.50 -15.04
CA THR A 880 0.71 -10.44 -16.04
C THR A 880 1.07 -9.75 -17.36
N ALA A 881 2.19 -10.17 -17.96
CA ALA A 881 2.61 -9.74 -19.29
C ALA A 881 1.73 -10.32 -20.42
N ASN A 882 0.99 -11.39 -20.12
CA ASN A 882 0.09 -12.03 -21.07
C ASN A 882 -1.15 -11.14 -21.29
N VAL A 883 -1.28 -10.61 -22.50
CA VAL A 883 -2.28 -9.59 -22.83
C VAL A 883 -3.71 -10.11 -22.67
N GLU A 884 -3.97 -11.37 -23.05
CA GLU A 884 -5.29 -11.98 -22.92
C GLU A 884 -5.61 -12.36 -21.48
N ALA A 885 -4.61 -12.79 -20.70
CA ALA A 885 -4.81 -13.04 -19.28
C ALA A 885 -5.11 -11.74 -18.52
N PHE A 886 -4.40 -10.65 -18.84
CA PHE A 886 -4.61 -9.34 -18.24
C PHE A 886 -6.06 -8.85 -18.41
N LYS A 887 -6.63 -9.01 -19.61
CA LYS A 887 -8.03 -8.64 -19.90
C LYS A 887 -9.07 -9.44 -19.09
N LYS A 888 -8.72 -10.64 -18.62
CA LYS A 888 -9.60 -11.51 -17.82
C LYS A 888 -9.49 -11.25 -16.32
N LEU A 889 -8.46 -10.54 -15.87
CA LEU A 889 -8.27 -10.19 -14.46
C LEU A 889 -9.18 -9.03 -14.05
N PRO A 890 -9.53 -8.89 -12.76
CA PRO A 890 -10.54 -7.94 -12.27
C PRO A 890 -10.03 -6.49 -12.19
N TRP A 891 -9.53 -5.96 -13.31
CA TRP A 891 -9.12 -4.57 -13.48
C TRP A 891 -10.33 -3.67 -13.77
N PRO A 892 -10.42 -2.46 -13.17
CA PRO A 892 -11.42 -1.48 -13.58
C PRO A 892 -11.31 -1.16 -15.08
N GLU A 893 -12.44 -1.15 -15.79
CA GLU A 893 -12.47 -1.13 -17.27
C GLU A 893 -11.69 0.06 -17.87
N LYS A 894 -11.88 1.27 -17.32
CA LYS A 894 -11.18 2.48 -17.78
C LYS A 894 -9.67 2.38 -17.60
N GLU A 895 -9.24 1.83 -16.48
CA GLU A 895 -7.82 1.69 -16.13
C GLU A 895 -7.17 0.62 -17.01
N SER A 896 -7.83 -0.54 -17.15
CA SER A 896 -7.41 -1.60 -18.06
C SER A 896 -7.25 -1.07 -19.49
N LYS A 897 -8.20 -0.26 -19.97
CA LYS A 897 -8.11 0.39 -21.28
C LYS A 897 -6.91 1.32 -21.39
N ALA A 898 -6.69 2.21 -20.42
CA ALA A 898 -5.55 3.13 -20.43
C ALA A 898 -4.20 2.38 -20.43
N ILE A 899 -4.10 1.30 -19.65
CA ILE A 899 -2.90 0.45 -19.57
C ILE A 899 -2.67 -0.26 -20.92
N LEU A 900 -3.69 -0.88 -21.48
CA LEU A 900 -3.60 -1.57 -22.78
C LEU A 900 -3.27 -0.59 -23.91
N ASP A 901 -3.84 0.62 -23.90
CA ASP A 901 -3.52 1.66 -24.88
C ASP A 901 -2.07 2.13 -24.76
N GLN A 902 -1.52 2.22 -23.54
CA GLN A 902 -0.12 2.52 -23.32
C GLN A 902 0.81 1.37 -23.74
N TRP A 903 0.43 0.12 -23.46
CA TRP A 903 1.23 -1.07 -23.77
C TRP A 903 1.41 -1.32 -25.28
N LYS A 904 0.53 -0.80 -26.14
CA LYS A 904 0.74 -0.78 -27.60
C LYS A 904 2.03 -0.08 -28.01
N TRP A 905 2.46 0.86 -27.17
CA TRP A 905 3.67 1.66 -27.36
C TRP A 905 4.80 1.21 -26.42
N TYR A 906 4.73 -0.01 -25.89
CA TYR A 906 5.81 -0.51 -25.05
C TYR A 906 7.06 -0.75 -25.91
N LYS A 907 8.18 -0.13 -25.54
CA LYS A 907 9.50 -0.30 -26.16
C LYS A 907 10.57 0.09 -25.17
N GLU A 908 11.56 -0.77 -25.00
CA GLU A 908 12.66 -0.58 -24.05
C GLU A 908 14.00 -0.45 -24.77
N MET A 909 15.01 0.08 -24.08
CA MET A 909 16.39 0.11 -24.56
C MET A 909 16.92 -1.33 -24.75
N PRO A 910 17.48 -1.70 -25.92
CA PRO A 910 18.00 -3.04 -26.15
C PRO A 910 19.32 -3.27 -25.40
N ASN A 911 19.64 -4.54 -25.15
CA ASN A 911 20.89 -4.94 -24.50
C ASN A 911 22.01 -5.18 -25.53
N VAL A 912 23.17 -4.57 -25.29
CA VAL A 912 24.40 -4.76 -26.09
C VAL A 912 25.61 -4.96 -25.17
N PRO A 913 26.70 -5.61 -25.62
CA PRO A 913 27.92 -5.73 -24.81
C PRO A 913 28.48 -4.37 -24.39
N GLY A 914 28.47 -4.09 -23.08
CA GLY A 914 28.88 -2.79 -22.52
C GLY A 914 27.72 -1.81 -22.29
N GLY A 915 26.50 -2.13 -22.69
CA GLY A 915 25.32 -1.27 -22.58
C GLY A 915 24.95 -0.86 -21.16
N TYR A 916 25.35 -1.62 -20.14
CA TYR A 916 25.22 -1.27 -18.71
C TYR A 916 25.84 0.08 -18.34
N PHE A 917 26.75 0.59 -19.19
CA PHE A 917 27.42 1.87 -19.02
C PHE A 917 26.59 3.06 -19.53
N THR A 918 25.71 2.84 -20.52
CA THR A 918 24.89 3.89 -21.15
C THR A 918 23.98 4.63 -20.15
N PRO A 919 23.17 3.95 -19.30
CA PRO A 919 22.33 4.64 -18.31
C PRO A 919 23.14 5.51 -17.33
N ARG A 920 24.34 5.05 -16.97
CA ARG A 920 25.22 5.72 -16.02
C ARG A 920 25.77 7.02 -16.59
N GLU A 921 26.34 6.96 -17.79
CA GLU A 921 26.92 8.14 -18.43
C GLU A 921 25.84 9.16 -18.83
N LEU A 922 24.65 8.71 -19.25
CA LEU A 922 23.51 9.60 -19.45
C LEU A 922 23.08 10.31 -18.14
N ASN A 923 23.06 9.61 -17.01
CA ASN A 923 22.79 10.23 -15.72
C ASN A 923 23.90 11.22 -15.31
N PHE A 924 25.16 10.92 -15.56
CA PHE A 924 26.26 11.87 -15.31
C PHE A 924 26.17 13.11 -16.20
N ALA A 925 25.88 12.94 -17.49
CA ALA A 925 25.65 14.04 -18.41
C ALA A 925 24.49 14.93 -17.97
N TRP A 926 23.36 14.31 -17.60
CA TRP A 926 22.20 15.01 -17.07
C TRP A 926 22.56 15.75 -15.78
N THR A 927 23.29 15.11 -14.86
CA THR A 927 23.69 15.70 -13.57
C THR A 927 24.56 16.93 -13.78
N ARG A 928 25.53 16.87 -14.70
CA ARG A 928 26.36 18.04 -15.06
C ARG A 928 25.55 19.14 -15.74
N THR A 929 24.59 18.77 -16.59
CA THR A 929 23.75 19.74 -17.30
C THR A 929 22.80 20.45 -16.34
N VAL A 930 22.01 19.68 -15.59
CA VAL A 930 20.93 20.21 -14.75
C VAL A 930 21.48 20.77 -13.44
N LEU A 931 22.41 20.08 -12.76
CA LEU A 931 22.90 20.49 -11.43
C LEU A 931 24.14 21.39 -11.48
N GLN A 932 24.94 21.32 -12.54
CA GLN A 932 26.16 22.14 -12.68
C GLN A 932 26.04 23.20 -13.78
N ASN A 933 24.83 23.36 -14.35
CA ASN A 933 24.52 24.34 -15.39
C ASN A 933 25.47 24.28 -16.60
N GLN A 934 25.95 23.08 -16.94
CA GLN A 934 26.82 22.86 -18.11
C GLN A 934 26.00 22.71 -19.38
N ASN A 935 26.63 22.96 -20.53
CA ASN A 935 25.95 22.87 -21.83
C ASN A 935 25.53 21.43 -22.14
N TYR A 936 24.23 21.21 -22.41
CA TYR A 936 23.67 19.88 -22.65
C TYR A 936 24.35 19.14 -23.82
N ARG A 937 24.71 19.86 -24.90
CA ARG A 937 25.31 19.28 -26.10
C ARG A 937 26.72 18.76 -25.78
N GLU A 938 27.55 19.60 -25.15
CA GLU A 938 28.89 19.21 -24.73
C GLU A 938 28.85 18.02 -23.75
N MET A 939 27.89 18.01 -22.83
CA MET A 939 27.75 16.92 -21.86
C MET A 939 27.33 15.60 -22.50
N LEU A 940 26.40 15.64 -23.46
CA LEU A 940 26.02 14.44 -24.21
C LEU A 940 27.18 13.94 -25.07
N GLU A 941 27.92 14.83 -25.75
CA GLU A 941 29.09 14.44 -26.55
C GLU A 941 30.16 13.74 -25.71
N LYS A 942 30.44 14.24 -24.49
CA LYS A 942 31.33 13.58 -23.54
C LYS A 942 30.81 12.22 -23.13
N ALA A 943 29.51 12.09 -22.88
CA ALA A 943 28.89 10.81 -22.52
C ALA A 943 29.00 9.80 -23.67
N VAL A 944 28.67 10.21 -24.90
CA VAL A 944 28.81 9.39 -26.12
C VAL A 944 30.22 8.85 -26.25
N PHE A 945 31.24 9.70 -26.08
CA PHE A 945 32.63 9.26 -26.14
C PHE A 945 32.97 8.18 -25.10
N GLN A 946 32.51 8.34 -23.86
CA GLN A 946 32.75 7.38 -22.77
C GLN A 946 31.97 6.07 -23.01
N ILE A 947 30.73 6.16 -23.48
CA ILE A 947 29.89 5.03 -23.84
C ILE A 947 30.55 4.22 -24.95
N ASP A 948 30.88 4.84 -26.08
CA ASP A 948 31.48 4.16 -27.23
C ASP A 948 32.83 3.51 -26.87
N SER A 949 33.60 4.13 -25.97
CA SER A 949 34.86 3.57 -25.47
C SER A 949 34.64 2.30 -24.66
N GLU A 950 33.65 2.28 -23.77
CA GLU A 950 33.31 1.11 -22.97
C GLU A 950 32.65 0.00 -23.81
N LEU A 951 31.77 0.36 -24.75
CA LEU A 951 31.20 -0.57 -25.73
C LEU A 951 32.31 -1.29 -26.50
N LYS A 952 33.28 -0.55 -27.07
CA LYS A 952 34.44 -1.13 -27.78
C LYS A 952 35.28 -2.03 -26.87
N ARG A 953 35.48 -1.63 -25.60
CA ARG A 953 36.22 -2.45 -24.63
C ARG A 953 35.54 -3.80 -24.41
N LYS A 954 34.22 -3.80 -24.20
CA LYS A 954 33.44 -5.03 -24.00
C LYS A 954 33.30 -5.85 -25.28
N GLN A 955 33.11 -5.21 -26.42
CA GLN A 955 33.09 -5.89 -27.71
C GLN A 955 34.40 -6.63 -28.00
N ARG A 956 35.56 -6.10 -27.60
CA ARG A 956 36.85 -6.82 -27.65
C ARG A 956 36.90 -8.01 -26.70
N GLU A 957 36.39 -7.84 -25.49
CA GLU A 957 36.30 -8.90 -24.47
C GLU A 957 35.46 -10.08 -24.97
N PHE A 958 34.37 -9.79 -25.69
CA PHE A 958 33.44 -10.79 -26.23
C PHE A 958 33.68 -11.16 -27.71
N GLY A 959 34.78 -10.69 -28.32
CA GLY A 959 35.21 -11.11 -29.66
C GLY A 959 34.40 -10.54 -30.85
N PHE A 960 33.63 -9.48 -30.65
CA PHE A 960 32.95 -8.75 -31.74
C PHE A 960 33.92 -7.85 -32.53
N VAL A 961 34.98 -7.40 -31.86
CA VAL A 961 36.02 -6.53 -32.42
C VAL A 961 37.39 -7.10 -32.05
N ASP A 962 38.33 -7.12 -32.98
CA ASP A 962 39.69 -7.61 -32.71
C ASP A 962 40.55 -6.59 -31.91
N LYS A 963 41.79 -6.97 -31.58
CA LYS A 963 42.72 -6.09 -30.85
C LYS A 963 43.11 -4.84 -31.65
N GLN A 964 43.00 -4.89 -32.97
CA GLN A 964 43.32 -3.83 -33.93
C GLN A 964 42.13 -2.88 -34.16
N GLY A 965 40.93 -3.23 -33.68
CA GLY A 965 39.70 -2.45 -33.84
C GLY A 965 38.86 -2.84 -35.06
N SER A 966 39.21 -3.91 -35.78
CA SER A 966 38.43 -4.41 -36.91
C SER A 966 37.21 -5.18 -36.44
N ILE A 967 36.08 -4.98 -37.14
CA ILE A 967 34.83 -5.68 -36.85
C ILE A 967 34.96 -7.14 -37.27
N VAL A 968 34.85 -8.06 -36.31
CA VAL A 968 34.88 -9.51 -36.53
C VAL A 968 33.46 -10.04 -36.79
N ARG A 969 32.48 -9.53 -36.03
CA ARG A 969 31.07 -9.89 -36.15
C ARG A 969 30.18 -8.72 -35.74
N LYS A 970 29.02 -8.56 -36.40
CA LYS A 970 27.97 -7.59 -36.04
C LYS A 970 26.93 -8.23 -35.14
N LEU A 971 26.34 -7.44 -34.23
CA LEU A 971 25.19 -7.84 -33.44
C LEU A 971 23.91 -7.55 -34.22
N LYS A 972 22.88 -8.37 -34.05
CA LYS A 972 21.52 -8.04 -34.47
C LYS A 972 20.77 -7.39 -33.31
N VAL A 973 20.68 -6.06 -33.32
CA VAL A 973 19.93 -5.31 -32.31
C VAL A 973 18.44 -5.34 -32.67
N PRO A 974 17.54 -5.79 -31.77
CA PRO A 974 16.10 -5.74 -32.03
C PRO A 974 15.61 -4.29 -32.08
N ASP A 975 14.73 -3.99 -33.04
CA ASP A 975 14.08 -2.68 -33.16
C ASP A 975 12.64 -2.84 -33.63
N ILE A 976 11.74 -2.04 -33.05
CA ILE A 976 10.32 -1.99 -33.40
C ILE A 976 9.98 -0.57 -33.82
N LYS A 977 9.38 -0.45 -35.01
CA LYS A 977 9.11 0.85 -35.65
C LYS A 977 7.63 1.24 -35.63
N GLN A 978 6.74 0.29 -35.38
CA GLN A 978 5.28 0.51 -35.35
C GLN A 978 4.68 -0.01 -34.04
N PRO A 979 3.68 0.70 -33.47
CA PRO A 979 2.98 0.22 -32.29
C PRO A 979 2.23 -1.07 -32.61
N SER A 980 2.02 -1.92 -31.61
CA SER A 980 1.29 -3.16 -31.81
C SER A 980 -0.22 -2.89 -31.97
N GLU A 981 -0.88 -3.55 -32.93
CA GLU A 981 -2.34 -3.51 -33.09
C GLU A 981 -3.07 -4.55 -32.21
N GLY A 982 -2.32 -5.30 -31.39
CA GLY A 982 -2.78 -6.42 -30.58
C GLY A 982 -1.59 -7.26 -30.12
N ALA A 983 -1.84 -8.33 -29.36
CA ALA A 983 -0.79 -9.26 -28.98
C ALA A 983 -0.13 -9.85 -30.25
N GLY A 984 1.20 -9.82 -30.35
CA GLY A 984 1.93 -10.71 -31.26
C GLY A 984 2.08 -10.39 -32.75
N LYS A 985 1.75 -9.21 -33.29
CA LYS A 985 2.20 -8.87 -34.66
C LYS A 985 3.51 -8.07 -34.63
N PRO A 986 4.66 -8.68 -34.98
CA PRO A 986 5.96 -7.99 -34.99
C PRO A 986 6.04 -6.86 -36.01
#